data_AF-A0A7K1ZPH8-F1
#
_entry.id   AF-A0A7K1ZPH8-F1
#
_cell.length_a   1.000
_cell.length_b   1.000
_cell.length_c   1.000
_cell.angle_alpha   90.00
_cell.angle_beta   90.00
_cell.angle_gamma   90.00
#
_symmetry.space_group_name_H-M   'P 1'
#
loop_
_entity.id
_entity.type
_entity.pdbx_description
1 polymer ?
#
loop_
_entity_poly.entity_id
_entity_poly.type
_entity_poly.pdbx_seq_one_letter_code
_entity_poly.pdbx_strand_id
1 'polypeptide(L)'
;MELLTFGLGTLTGAGTAWCVNRLHRLRTPTEGLGDLLGWAFLIDEGVILMKDGSFLSGFELDPPDLETTTAAEANSVADSVHDMLMLLGEGYGIEVNVHRCHSKTYPMPVRHSFHTASLCAMENERRQQYCENGNHYKLRRAVLITHTPPREHWSRWEAPMIQSAQKGLDYAHLLIGFKQTIKEVRALLESRFTVKALSSTGLLTECHCALTGHNDRVSSPPHSYLSHALASDDFQTGFYPVIGGEHVFVSTITSLGSHTNVGDGIFFNRIEGEGRWHMRFTGLNRHAAGRRIRRLQTSWFHQRRGLRKLIAPGEEGFEDMDAVAMQHETASAHAESASGRVRFGYFTNTFVLRDEQMQRGLARSQTLLQALRDQGYTCALETINATDAFIGTLPGHGYANLRRPLLSSRNVAHLFPVSAPWKGLADCPNPLFPDRSPALACARTPGRIPFMVNLHQGDVGHTLVIGATGAGKSVLVGWLALNFLRYAKSRVHIFDVGLSHEVPCLAADGIHFAFGEAGARPLQPLRHVDEEAERLWALTWLETVYDLANELPDADGRLSLAETLNLLSESAAEHRTLSALHLVLPQPLKSTAARYTMEGPYGMLFDGGDASPVSSSRMQVYELGHVLDQGDAVIVPLLLALFRTIERNLDGNPTLIIIEEAWAALLRSRFAERIKAWLLTLRKRNAAVLLVAHSPAQIAMLPNAALITESCPTKIILPNPEARTPEGTSMYRALDLSARAIEVIASAKPKRDYLYKSPQGSRLFELNLGRVARTLLMPLHGMSTEVSRAQIREAVREHGEDFLDHIPY
;
A
#
# COMPACT_ATOMS: atom_id res chain seq x y z
N MET A 1 -84.57 1.94 37.05
CA MET A 1 -83.61 0.94 36.53
C MET A 1 -82.40 1.58 35.83
N GLU A 2 -82.43 2.83 35.39
CA GLU A 2 -81.32 3.43 34.62
C GLU A 2 -80.11 3.93 35.46
N LEU A 3 -80.31 4.27 36.74
CA LEU A 3 -79.22 4.71 37.62
C LEU A 3 -78.28 3.57 38.07
N LEU A 4 -78.81 2.35 38.18
CA LEU A 4 -78.03 1.16 38.55
C LEU A 4 -77.16 0.65 37.39
N THR A 5 -77.64 0.74 36.14
CA THR A 5 -76.87 0.41 34.93
C THR A 5 -75.75 1.41 34.67
N PHE A 6 -75.95 2.70 34.96
CA PHE A 6 -74.90 3.71 34.81
C PHE A 6 -73.81 3.57 35.88
N GLY A 7 -74.17 3.23 37.13
CA GLY A 7 -73.23 2.95 38.21
C GLY A 7 -72.39 1.68 37.98
N LEU A 8 -72.99 0.62 37.44
CA LEU A 8 -72.28 -0.63 37.11
C LEU A 8 -71.39 -0.50 35.86
N GLY A 9 -71.79 0.30 34.87
CA GLY A 9 -70.98 0.58 33.67
C GLY A 9 -69.76 1.47 33.94
N THR A 10 -69.87 2.42 34.88
CA THR A 10 -68.76 3.29 35.28
C THR A 10 -67.76 2.58 36.19
N LEU A 11 -68.21 1.68 37.08
CA LEU A 11 -67.34 0.84 37.90
C LEU A 11 -66.60 -0.22 37.10
N THR A 12 -67.26 -0.84 36.10
CA THR A 12 -66.60 -1.79 35.19
C THR A 12 -65.64 -1.09 34.22
N GLY A 13 -65.97 0.11 33.72
CA GLY A 13 -65.09 0.94 32.90
C GLY A 13 -63.87 1.51 33.63
N ALA A 14 -64.02 1.93 34.90
CA ALA A 14 -62.91 2.37 35.73
C ALA A 14 -62.02 1.20 36.18
N GLY A 15 -62.61 0.03 36.45
CA GLY A 15 -61.88 -1.20 36.77
C GLY A 15 -61.08 -1.74 35.58
N THR A 16 -61.63 -1.73 34.36
CA THR A 16 -60.90 -2.09 33.14
C THR A 16 -59.85 -1.05 32.79
N ALA A 17 -60.12 0.25 32.90
CA ALA A 17 -59.12 1.29 32.69
C ALA A 17 -57.98 1.24 33.73
N TRP A 18 -58.27 0.89 34.99
CA TRP A 18 -57.27 0.68 36.03
C TRP A 18 -56.46 -0.59 35.80
N CYS A 19 -57.09 -1.71 35.41
CA CYS A 19 -56.39 -2.94 35.03
C CYS A 19 -55.57 -2.77 33.74
N VAL A 20 -56.05 -2.02 32.75
CA VAL A 20 -55.34 -1.69 31.50
C VAL A 20 -54.20 -0.72 31.77
N ASN A 21 -54.38 0.31 32.60
CA ASN A 21 -53.27 1.18 33.03
C ASN A 21 -52.27 0.45 33.93
N ARG A 22 -52.71 -0.53 34.73
CA ARG A 22 -51.83 -1.39 35.52
C ARG A 22 -51.10 -2.41 34.63
N LEU A 23 -51.75 -2.93 33.59
CA LEU A 23 -51.11 -3.74 32.54
C LEU A 23 -50.15 -2.92 31.68
N HIS A 24 -50.43 -1.65 31.39
CA HIS A 24 -49.49 -0.72 30.73
C HIS A 24 -48.34 -0.28 31.64
N ARG A 25 -48.56 -0.19 32.96
CA ARG A 25 -47.47 0.03 33.95
C ARG A 25 -46.65 -1.23 34.22
N LEU A 26 -47.23 -2.43 34.02
CA LEU A 26 -46.55 -3.73 34.14
C LEU A 26 -45.91 -4.19 32.83
N ARG A 27 -46.32 -3.60 31.69
CA ARG A 27 -45.65 -3.66 30.41
C ARG A 27 -45.02 -2.30 30.15
N THR A 28 -43.90 -2.00 30.81
CA THR A 28 -42.91 -1.14 30.15
C THR A 28 -42.71 -1.73 28.76
N PRO A 29 -42.98 -1.01 27.65
CA PRO A 29 -42.54 -1.49 26.36
C PRO A 29 -41.05 -1.73 26.53
N THR A 30 -40.62 -2.99 26.36
CA THR A 30 -39.20 -3.30 26.31
C THR A 30 -38.67 -2.54 25.11
N GLU A 31 -38.06 -1.38 25.36
CA GLU A 31 -37.42 -0.56 24.34
C GLU A 31 -36.36 -1.44 23.67
N GLY A 32 -36.54 -1.71 22.39
CA GLY A 32 -35.61 -2.50 21.60
C GLY A 32 -34.53 -1.61 20.99
N LEU A 33 -33.46 -2.23 20.46
CA LEU A 33 -32.42 -1.50 19.74
C LEU A 33 -33.01 -0.61 18.62
N GLY A 34 -34.04 -1.08 17.92
CA GLY A 34 -34.73 -0.31 16.86
C GLY A 34 -35.35 1.01 17.34
N ASP A 35 -35.68 1.14 18.64
CA ASP A 35 -36.24 2.38 19.19
C ASP A 35 -35.16 3.46 19.37
N LEU A 36 -33.91 3.05 19.60
CA LEU A 36 -32.73 3.92 19.69
C LEU A 36 -32.23 4.39 18.32
N LEU A 37 -32.62 3.71 17.24
CA LEU A 37 -32.15 3.99 15.89
C LEU A 37 -33.06 5.00 15.16
N GLY A 38 -32.43 5.97 14.51
CA GLY A 38 -33.05 7.06 13.77
C GLY A 38 -33.40 6.74 12.32
N TRP A 39 -33.03 5.59 11.75
CA TRP A 39 -33.35 5.27 10.35
C TRP A 39 -34.84 4.94 10.17
N ALA A 40 -35.56 5.74 9.37
CA ALA A 40 -36.99 5.53 9.14
C ALA A 40 -37.25 4.76 7.84
N PHE A 41 -37.09 5.42 6.68
CA PHE A 41 -37.47 4.85 5.38
C PHE A 41 -36.46 5.17 4.28
N LEU A 42 -36.35 4.27 3.30
CA LEU A 42 -35.71 4.58 2.03
C LEU A 42 -36.72 5.33 1.16
N ILE A 43 -36.40 6.57 0.78
CA ILE A 43 -37.35 7.46 0.06
C ILE A 43 -36.94 7.73 -1.39
N ASP A 44 -35.69 7.45 -1.74
CA ASP A 44 -35.12 7.58 -3.08
C ASP A 44 -33.89 6.66 -3.18
N GLU A 45 -33.35 6.46 -4.38
CA GLU A 45 -32.16 5.62 -4.55
C GLU A 45 -30.96 6.23 -3.80
N GLY A 46 -30.47 5.49 -2.81
CA GLY A 46 -29.36 5.94 -1.96
C GLY A 46 -29.73 7.05 -0.97
N VAL A 47 -31.01 7.29 -0.66
CA VAL A 47 -31.44 8.31 0.31
C VAL A 47 -32.35 7.71 1.39
N ILE A 48 -31.92 7.85 2.64
CA ILE A 48 -32.69 7.48 3.84
C ILE A 48 -33.29 8.74 4.47
N LEU A 49 -34.60 8.68 4.77
CA LEU A 49 -35.29 9.59 5.67
C LEU A 49 -35.08 9.11 7.11
N MET A 50 -34.64 10.02 7.97
CA MET A 50 -34.46 9.80 9.41
C MET A 50 -35.76 10.11 10.17
N LYS A 51 -35.94 9.52 11.36
CA LYS A 51 -37.09 9.72 12.25
C LYS A 51 -37.23 11.18 12.72
N ASP A 52 -36.13 11.93 12.76
CA ASP A 52 -36.12 13.35 13.10
C ASP A 52 -36.40 14.28 11.90
N GLY A 53 -36.70 13.71 10.73
CA GLY A 53 -36.93 14.43 9.49
C GLY A 53 -35.68 14.78 8.69
N SER A 54 -34.49 14.36 9.14
CA SER A 54 -33.24 14.56 8.39
C SER A 54 -33.14 13.63 7.18
N PHE A 55 -32.38 14.03 6.16
CA PHE A 55 -32.01 13.17 5.03
C PHE A 55 -30.57 12.67 5.19
N LEU A 56 -30.31 11.40 4.85
CA LEU A 56 -29.00 10.77 4.88
C LEU A 56 -28.69 10.15 3.50
N SER A 57 -27.51 10.44 2.96
CA SER A 57 -26.97 9.86 1.73
C SER A 57 -25.46 9.82 1.80
N GLY A 58 -24.80 9.06 0.92
CA GLY A 58 -23.34 9.01 0.92
C GLY A 58 -22.72 8.34 -0.28
N PHE A 59 -21.40 8.21 -0.23
CA PHE A 59 -20.56 7.59 -1.25
C PHE A 59 -19.40 6.84 -0.59
N GLU A 60 -18.93 5.81 -1.30
CA GLU A 60 -17.67 5.15 -1.00
C GLU A 60 -16.52 5.95 -1.61
N LEU A 61 -15.45 6.11 -0.84
CA LEU A 61 -14.29 6.93 -1.20
C LEU A 61 -13.03 6.05 -1.22
N ASP A 62 -12.33 6.00 -2.36
CA ASP A 62 -11.00 5.41 -2.44
C ASP A 62 -9.95 6.53 -2.65
N PRO A 63 -9.20 6.87 -1.59
CA PRO A 63 -8.25 7.97 -1.64
C PRO A 63 -6.86 7.57 -2.13
N PRO A 64 -6.07 8.54 -2.62
CA PRO A 64 -4.67 8.30 -3.01
C PRO A 64 -3.78 7.94 -1.82
N ASP A 65 -2.60 7.39 -2.09
CA ASP A 65 -1.57 7.21 -1.06
C ASP A 65 -0.76 8.49 -0.91
N LEU A 66 -0.76 9.08 0.30
CA LEU A 66 -0.07 10.32 0.61
C LEU A 66 1.22 10.07 1.43
N GLU A 67 1.54 8.82 1.75
CA GLU A 67 2.70 8.51 2.62
C GLU A 67 4.04 8.88 1.99
N THR A 68 4.10 8.98 0.66
CA THR A 68 5.33 9.28 -0.08
C THR A 68 5.17 10.44 -1.07
N THR A 69 4.08 11.19 -1.00
CA THR A 69 3.83 12.35 -1.88
C THR A 69 4.56 13.60 -1.38
N THR A 70 4.63 14.62 -2.23
CA THR A 70 5.14 15.94 -1.84
C THR A 70 4.17 16.67 -0.92
N ALA A 71 4.68 17.65 -0.17
CA ALA A 71 3.83 18.51 0.68
C ALA A 71 2.81 19.30 -0.16
N ALA A 72 3.17 19.74 -1.37
CA ALA A 72 2.28 20.46 -2.27
C ALA A 72 1.10 19.58 -2.74
N GLU A 73 1.37 18.33 -3.13
CA GLU A 73 0.31 17.38 -3.51
C GLU A 73 -0.61 17.07 -2.33
N ALA A 74 -0.04 16.81 -1.15
CA ALA A 74 -0.81 16.58 0.06
C ALA A 74 -1.71 17.79 0.39
N ASN A 75 -1.15 19.00 0.38
CA ASN A 75 -1.90 20.23 0.63
C ASN A 75 -3.04 20.42 -0.38
N SER A 76 -2.83 20.12 -1.66
CA SER A 76 -3.91 20.23 -2.64
C SER A 76 -5.07 19.25 -2.38
N VAL A 77 -4.79 18.06 -1.85
CA VAL A 77 -5.83 17.13 -1.42
C VAL A 77 -6.59 17.68 -0.21
N ALA A 78 -5.89 18.28 0.76
CA ALA A 78 -6.51 18.94 1.90
C ALA A 78 -7.36 20.16 1.49
N ASP A 79 -6.90 20.97 0.53
CA ASP A 79 -7.66 22.11 0.00
C ASP A 79 -8.97 21.63 -0.67
N SER A 80 -8.94 20.51 -1.41
CA SER A 80 -10.15 19.93 -2.01
C SER A 80 -11.19 19.50 -0.96
N VAL A 81 -10.73 18.95 0.17
CA VAL A 81 -11.60 18.64 1.31
C VAL A 81 -12.10 19.90 1.99
N HIS A 82 -11.24 20.91 2.17
CA HIS A 82 -11.63 22.19 2.73
C HIS A 82 -12.76 22.85 1.94
N ASP A 83 -12.64 22.90 0.61
CA ASP A 83 -13.65 23.48 -0.28
C ASP A 83 -14.99 22.73 -0.19
N MET A 84 -14.95 21.40 -0.10
CA MET A 84 -16.12 20.57 0.15
C MET A 84 -16.77 20.89 1.51
N LEU A 85 -15.99 21.07 2.57
CA LEU A 85 -16.51 21.45 3.90
C LEU A 85 -17.08 22.87 3.91
N MET A 86 -16.56 23.77 3.06
CA MET A 86 -17.08 25.13 2.91
C MET A 86 -18.50 25.15 2.32
N LEU A 87 -18.80 24.21 1.40
CA LEU A 87 -20.12 24.02 0.80
C LEU A 87 -21.19 23.60 1.83
N LEU A 88 -20.80 22.80 2.83
CA LEU A 88 -21.71 22.27 3.83
C LEU A 88 -22.07 23.33 4.89
N GLY A 89 -23.27 23.91 4.72
CA GLY A 89 -23.82 24.95 5.57
C GLY A 89 -24.34 24.47 6.94
N GLU A 90 -25.00 25.38 7.66
CA GLU A 90 -25.76 25.00 8.86
C GLU A 90 -26.89 24.03 8.50
N GLY A 91 -27.13 23.04 9.34
CA GLY A 91 -28.05 21.93 9.06
C GLY A 91 -27.38 20.76 8.34
N TYR A 92 -26.18 20.93 7.77
CA TYR A 92 -25.42 19.82 7.20
C TYR A 92 -24.38 19.26 8.20
N GLY A 93 -24.36 17.93 8.31
CA GLY A 93 -23.30 17.17 8.94
C GLY A 93 -22.64 16.26 7.91
N ILE A 94 -21.32 16.16 7.96
CA ILE A 94 -20.56 15.15 7.23
C ILE A 94 -19.91 14.20 8.22
N GLU A 95 -19.99 12.91 7.89
CA GLU A 95 -19.44 11.82 8.66
C GLU A 95 -18.56 10.98 7.74
N VAL A 96 -17.48 10.42 8.28
CA VAL A 96 -16.65 9.47 7.58
C VAL A 96 -16.42 8.26 8.46
N ASN A 97 -16.81 7.09 7.96
CA ASN A 97 -16.53 5.81 8.58
C ASN A 97 -15.41 5.12 7.79
N VAL A 98 -14.28 4.88 8.45
CA VAL A 98 -13.20 4.03 7.95
C VAL A 98 -13.30 2.69 8.66
N HIS A 99 -13.83 1.70 7.95
CA HIS A 99 -13.94 0.33 8.43
C HIS A 99 -12.68 -0.43 8.11
N ARG A 100 -12.10 -1.06 9.13
CA ARG A 100 -10.96 -1.97 9.01
C ARG A 100 -11.44 -3.38 9.30
N CYS A 101 -11.65 -4.14 8.23
CA CYS A 101 -12.20 -5.50 8.28
C CYS A 101 -11.12 -6.52 7.94
N HIS A 102 -11.21 -7.69 8.54
CA HIS A 102 -10.33 -8.80 8.23
C HIS A 102 -10.47 -9.28 6.78
N SER A 103 -9.35 -9.59 6.15
CA SER A 103 -9.30 -10.18 4.83
C SER A 103 -8.97 -11.67 4.92
N LYS A 104 -10.00 -12.51 4.81
CA LYS A 104 -9.86 -13.98 4.85
C LYS A 104 -9.43 -14.60 3.51
N THR A 105 -9.60 -13.86 2.41
CA THR A 105 -9.31 -14.36 1.06
C THR A 105 -7.94 -13.90 0.59
N TYR A 106 -7.04 -14.84 0.30
CA TYR A 106 -5.77 -14.56 -0.34
C TYR A 106 -6.04 -13.86 -1.70
N PRO A 107 -5.49 -12.66 -1.92
CA PRO A 107 -5.93 -11.80 -3.02
C PRO A 107 -5.42 -12.24 -4.40
N MET A 108 -4.50 -13.21 -4.48
CA MET A 108 -4.00 -13.74 -5.74
C MET A 108 -4.71 -15.01 -6.19
N PRO A 109 -5.02 -15.15 -7.49
CA PRO A 109 -5.66 -16.34 -8.03
C PRO A 109 -4.72 -17.56 -7.96
N VAL A 110 -5.31 -18.76 -7.95
CA VAL A 110 -4.59 -20.07 -7.97
C VAL A 110 -3.94 -20.35 -9.34
N ARG A 111 -4.16 -19.49 -10.34
CA ARG A 111 -3.60 -19.67 -11.69
C ARG A 111 -2.12 -19.28 -11.69
N HIS A 112 -1.25 -20.24 -11.38
CA HIS A 112 0.20 -20.06 -11.38
C HIS A 112 0.86 -21.32 -11.97
N SER A 113 2.03 -21.13 -12.59
CA SER A 113 2.74 -22.17 -13.35
C SER A 113 4.13 -22.42 -12.78
N PHE A 114 4.23 -22.51 -11.44
CA PHE A 114 5.45 -22.98 -10.81
C PHE A 114 5.72 -24.42 -11.25
N HIS A 115 6.95 -24.68 -11.68
CA HIS A 115 7.34 -25.97 -12.24
C HIS A 115 8.00 -26.90 -11.24
N THR A 116 8.38 -26.44 -10.04
CA THR A 116 8.96 -27.26 -8.98
C THR A 116 8.09 -27.29 -7.73
N ALA A 117 8.16 -28.40 -6.98
CA ALA A 117 7.47 -28.57 -5.71
C ALA A 117 7.84 -27.49 -4.69
N SER A 118 9.12 -27.08 -4.61
CA SER A 118 9.61 -26.08 -3.66
C SER A 118 9.00 -24.69 -3.88
N LEU A 119 8.81 -24.29 -5.14
CA LEU A 119 8.16 -23.02 -5.48
C LEU A 119 6.66 -23.04 -5.20
N CYS A 120 6.00 -24.17 -5.48
CA CYS A 120 4.63 -24.41 -5.07
C CYS A 120 4.47 -24.35 -3.55
N ALA A 121 5.38 -25.00 -2.79
CA ALA A 121 5.39 -24.99 -1.34
C ALA A 121 5.56 -23.56 -0.79
N MET A 122 6.46 -22.76 -1.37
CA MET A 122 6.66 -21.36 -1.01
C MET A 122 5.37 -20.52 -1.16
N GLU A 123 4.63 -20.69 -2.27
CA GLU A 123 3.37 -19.94 -2.48
C GLU A 123 2.21 -20.49 -1.64
N ASN A 124 2.14 -21.80 -1.45
CA ASN A 124 1.14 -22.44 -0.59
C ASN A 124 1.32 -22.00 0.86
N GLU A 125 2.56 -21.97 1.36
CA GLU A 125 2.87 -21.45 2.69
C GLU A 125 2.43 -19.98 2.82
N ARG A 126 2.73 -19.14 1.83
CA ARG A 126 2.32 -17.73 1.85
C ARG A 126 0.81 -17.57 1.90
N ARG A 127 0.08 -18.36 1.10
CA ARG A 127 -1.38 -18.41 1.08
C ARG A 127 -1.93 -18.88 2.43
N GLN A 128 -1.36 -19.94 3.00
CA GLN A 128 -1.75 -20.47 4.30
C GLN A 128 -1.52 -19.44 5.41
N GLN A 129 -0.34 -18.83 5.46
CA GLN A 129 -0.02 -17.76 6.40
C GLN A 129 -0.95 -16.55 6.27
N TYR A 130 -1.40 -16.25 5.05
CA TYR A 130 -2.38 -15.19 4.82
C TYR A 130 -3.73 -15.53 5.46
N CYS A 131 -4.22 -16.76 5.24
CA CYS A 131 -5.53 -17.22 5.70
C CYS A 131 -5.56 -17.53 7.21
N GLU A 132 -4.55 -18.22 7.74
CA GLU A 132 -4.50 -18.73 9.12
C GLU A 132 -4.10 -17.66 10.14
N ASN A 133 -3.06 -16.86 9.85
CA ASN A 133 -2.60 -15.86 10.82
C ASN A 133 -3.60 -14.71 10.99
N GLY A 134 -4.63 -14.64 10.14
CA GLY A 134 -5.74 -13.72 10.31
C GLY A 134 -5.34 -12.26 10.47
N ASN A 135 -4.21 -11.88 9.90
CA ASN A 135 -3.55 -10.63 10.23
C ASN A 135 -3.56 -9.65 9.07
N HIS A 136 -4.39 -9.88 8.05
CA HIS A 136 -4.53 -9.01 6.90
C HIS A 136 -5.85 -8.26 6.93
N TYR A 137 -5.81 -7.00 6.53
CA TYR A 137 -6.96 -6.11 6.64
C TYR A 137 -7.27 -5.43 5.32
N LYS A 138 -8.56 -5.14 5.12
CA LYS A 138 -9.09 -4.28 4.06
C LYS A 138 -9.68 -3.03 4.70
N LEU A 139 -9.43 -1.89 4.07
CA LEU A 139 -10.02 -0.62 4.45
C LEU A 139 -11.16 -0.28 3.49
N ARG A 140 -12.32 0.05 4.05
CA ARG A 140 -13.47 0.61 3.33
C ARG A 140 -13.81 1.97 3.94
N ARG A 141 -14.08 2.97 3.10
CA ARG A 141 -14.42 4.32 3.58
C ARG A 141 -15.75 4.77 3.02
N ALA A 142 -16.68 5.05 3.92
CA ALA A 142 -17.96 5.64 3.57
C ALA A 142 -17.99 7.09 4.06
N VAL A 143 -18.25 8.01 3.14
CA VAL A 143 -18.53 9.42 3.46
C VAL A 143 -20.04 9.60 3.40
N LEU A 144 -20.60 10.11 4.49
CA LEU A 144 -22.03 10.21 4.71
C LEU A 144 -22.37 11.67 5.00
N ILE A 145 -23.43 12.16 4.39
CA ILE A 145 -23.89 13.53 4.53
C ILE A 145 -25.32 13.48 5.04
N THR A 146 -25.54 14.20 6.13
CA THR A 146 -26.86 14.35 6.75
C THR A 146 -27.30 15.80 6.62
N HIS A 147 -28.52 16.02 6.15
CA HIS A 147 -29.16 17.34 6.14
C HIS A 147 -30.33 17.34 7.11
N THR A 148 -30.21 18.10 8.19
CA THR A 148 -31.26 18.34 9.18
C THR A 148 -31.99 19.63 8.82
N PRO A 149 -33.28 19.55 8.42
CA PRO A 149 -34.08 20.72 8.13
C PRO A 149 -34.17 21.67 9.33
N PRO A 150 -34.29 22.99 9.10
CA PRO A 150 -34.52 23.95 10.17
C PRO A 150 -35.82 23.61 10.91
N ARG A 151 -35.76 23.57 12.25
CA ARG A 151 -36.96 23.39 13.08
C ARG A 151 -37.81 24.66 13.01
N GLU A 152 -39.11 24.52 12.78
CA GLU A 152 -40.06 25.64 12.90
C GLU A 152 -40.02 26.16 14.34
N HIS A 153 -39.47 27.35 14.54
CA HIS A 153 -39.61 28.07 15.80
C HIS A 153 -41.02 28.66 15.86
N TRP A 154 -41.98 27.89 16.36
CA TRP A 154 -43.23 28.49 16.85
C TRP A 154 -42.94 29.14 18.20
N SER A 155 -42.43 30.38 18.19
CA SER A 155 -42.47 31.17 19.40
C SER A 155 -43.95 31.47 19.70
N ARG A 156 -44.40 31.11 20.91
CA ARG A 156 -45.80 31.28 21.36
C ARG A 156 -46.26 32.76 21.40
N TRP A 157 -45.37 33.68 21.03
CA TRP A 157 -45.48 35.13 21.11
C TRP A 157 -45.52 35.79 19.71
N GLU A 158 -45.07 35.10 18.65
CA GLU A 158 -45.07 35.62 17.26
C GLU A 158 -46.20 35.04 16.39
N ALA A 159 -46.98 34.10 16.91
CA ALA A 159 -48.12 33.49 16.24
C ALA A 159 -49.19 34.46 15.69
N PRO A 160 -49.46 35.66 16.26
CA PRO A 160 -50.49 36.55 15.71
C PRO A 160 -50.03 37.45 14.55
N MET A 161 -48.73 37.53 14.24
CA MET A 161 -48.19 38.51 13.28
C MET A 161 -47.85 37.97 11.89
N ILE A 162 -48.08 36.68 11.64
CA ILE A 162 -47.84 36.05 10.33
C ILE A 162 -49.17 35.52 9.77
N GLN A 163 -49.86 36.34 8.98
CA GLN A 163 -51.10 35.99 8.26
C GLN A 163 -50.91 35.02 7.08
N SER A 164 -49.90 34.14 7.11
CA SER A 164 -49.65 33.12 6.09
C SER A 164 -49.12 31.79 6.64
N ALA A 165 -49.42 31.50 7.91
CA ALA A 165 -49.02 30.28 8.61
C ALA A 165 -49.90 29.06 8.25
N GLN A 166 -49.83 28.60 6.99
CA GLN A 166 -50.42 27.31 6.58
C GLN A 166 -49.64 26.55 5.50
N LYS A 167 -48.33 26.77 5.36
CA LYS A 167 -47.47 25.89 4.56
C LYS A 167 -46.42 25.26 5.47
N GLY A 168 -46.63 23.98 5.81
CA GLY A 168 -45.57 23.15 6.40
C GLY A 168 -44.38 23.03 5.45
N LEU A 169 -43.24 22.57 5.98
CA LEU A 169 -42.01 22.33 5.20
C LEU A 169 -42.26 21.46 3.95
N ASP A 170 -41.87 21.96 2.79
CA ASP A 170 -41.90 21.20 1.52
C ASP A 170 -40.71 20.23 1.47
N TYR A 171 -40.92 19.03 2.01
CA TYR A 171 -39.91 17.97 2.02
C TYR A 171 -39.49 17.53 0.61
N ALA A 172 -40.33 17.67 -0.41
CA ALA A 172 -39.96 17.33 -1.78
C ALA A 172 -38.94 18.34 -2.33
N HIS A 173 -39.17 19.64 -2.09
CA HIS A 173 -38.20 20.68 -2.45
C HIS A 173 -36.88 20.55 -1.67
N LEU A 174 -36.95 20.26 -0.37
CA LEU A 174 -35.76 20.02 0.45
C LEU A 174 -34.96 18.80 -0.01
N LEU A 175 -35.64 17.73 -0.43
CA LEU A 175 -35.00 16.54 -1.00
C LEU A 175 -34.29 16.86 -2.31
N ILE A 176 -34.90 17.65 -3.20
CA ILE A 176 -34.26 18.10 -4.45
C ILE A 176 -32.99 18.91 -4.13
N GLY A 177 -33.07 19.86 -3.20
CA GLY A 177 -31.92 20.64 -2.75
C GLY A 177 -30.82 19.76 -2.16
N PHE A 178 -31.18 18.81 -1.30
CA PHE A 178 -30.25 17.85 -0.71
C PHE A 178 -29.52 17.03 -1.79
N LYS A 179 -30.26 16.45 -2.75
CA LYS A 179 -29.66 15.69 -3.87
C LYS A 179 -28.72 16.55 -4.71
N GLN A 180 -29.03 17.83 -4.89
CA GLN A 180 -28.17 18.77 -5.60
C GLN A 180 -26.87 19.02 -4.82
N THR A 181 -26.94 19.26 -3.52
CA THR A 181 -25.75 19.41 -2.66
C THR A 181 -24.89 18.14 -2.67
N ILE A 182 -25.49 16.94 -2.63
CA ILE A 182 -24.74 15.67 -2.73
C ILE A 182 -23.96 15.59 -4.06
N LYS A 183 -24.56 16.01 -5.18
CA LYS A 183 -23.89 16.03 -6.49
C LYS A 183 -22.72 17.00 -6.51
N GLU A 184 -22.87 18.18 -5.93
CA GLU A 184 -21.82 19.20 -5.86
C GLU A 184 -20.65 18.73 -4.98
N VAL A 185 -20.92 18.15 -3.81
CA VAL A 185 -19.89 17.55 -2.95
C VAL A 185 -19.14 16.45 -3.69
N ARG A 186 -19.87 15.56 -4.37
CA ARG A 186 -19.27 14.48 -5.15
C ARG A 186 -18.34 15.03 -6.24
N ALA A 187 -18.78 16.04 -7.00
CA ALA A 187 -17.99 16.64 -8.07
C ALA A 187 -16.66 17.26 -7.55
N LEU A 188 -16.68 17.90 -6.38
CA LEU A 188 -15.47 18.43 -5.74
C LEU A 188 -14.48 17.31 -5.39
N LEU A 189 -14.97 16.18 -4.86
CA LEU A 189 -14.14 15.06 -4.47
C LEU A 189 -13.63 14.24 -5.67
N GLU A 190 -14.40 14.10 -6.74
CA GLU A 190 -13.97 13.36 -7.95
C GLU A 190 -12.71 13.94 -8.63
N SER A 191 -12.35 15.19 -8.33
CA SER A 191 -11.11 15.81 -8.81
C SER A 191 -9.83 15.15 -8.27
N ARG A 192 -9.89 14.54 -7.08
CA ARG A 192 -8.72 13.97 -6.37
C ARG A 192 -8.93 12.55 -5.86
N PHE A 193 -10.17 12.08 -5.82
CA PHE A 193 -10.55 10.81 -5.23
C PHE A 193 -11.34 9.97 -6.23
N THR A 194 -11.26 8.64 -6.10
CA THR A 194 -12.24 7.78 -6.76
C THR A 194 -13.49 7.74 -5.88
N VAL A 195 -14.60 8.26 -6.40
CA VAL A 195 -15.86 8.38 -5.66
C VAL A 195 -16.94 7.51 -6.30
N LYS A 196 -17.59 6.67 -5.48
CA LYS A 196 -18.71 5.83 -5.94
C LYS A 196 -19.94 6.09 -5.07
N ALA A 197 -21.02 6.59 -5.66
CA ALA A 197 -22.29 6.77 -4.95
C ALA A 197 -22.75 5.45 -4.31
N LEU A 198 -23.19 5.51 -3.05
CA LEU A 198 -23.79 4.35 -2.40
C LEU A 198 -25.19 4.15 -2.98
N SER A 199 -25.44 2.96 -3.52
CA SER A 199 -26.80 2.52 -3.82
C SER A 199 -27.61 2.36 -2.53
N SER A 200 -28.91 2.17 -2.64
CA SER A 200 -29.77 1.88 -1.48
C SER A 200 -29.24 0.68 -0.68
N THR A 201 -28.84 -0.40 -1.35
CA THR A 201 -28.16 -1.55 -0.73
C THR A 201 -26.85 -1.16 -0.07
N GLY A 202 -26.02 -0.35 -0.73
CA GLY A 202 -24.73 0.09 -0.19
C GLY A 202 -24.88 0.93 1.08
N LEU A 203 -25.85 1.84 1.11
CA LEU A 203 -26.14 2.70 2.26
C LEU A 203 -26.71 1.91 3.44
N LEU A 204 -27.62 0.95 3.19
CA LEU A 204 -28.13 0.06 4.22
C LEU A 204 -27.03 -0.86 4.78
N THR A 205 -26.15 -1.37 3.92
CA THR A 205 -24.97 -2.16 4.31
C THR A 205 -24.02 -1.32 5.17
N GLU A 206 -23.82 -0.03 4.85
CA GLU A 206 -23.03 0.87 5.69
C GLU A 206 -23.68 1.11 7.06
N CYS A 207 -24.99 1.34 7.11
CA CYS A 207 -25.72 1.51 8.37
C CYS A 207 -25.66 0.25 9.25
N HIS A 208 -25.87 -0.92 8.65
CA HIS A 208 -25.76 -2.21 9.34
C HIS A 208 -24.34 -2.46 9.84
N CYS A 209 -23.33 -2.32 8.97
CA CYS A 209 -21.92 -2.51 9.35
C CYS A 209 -21.47 -1.52 10.44
N ALA A 210 -21.92 -0.27 10.39
CA ALA A 210 -21.73 0.71 11.46
C ALA A 210 -22.30 0.23 12.80
N LEU A 211 -23.48 -0.40 12.77
CA LEU A 211 -24.18 -0.91 13.95
C LEU A 211 -23.62 -2.23 14.47
N THR A 212 -23.33 -3.20 13.61
CA THR A 212 -23.01 -4.60 13.99
C THR A 212 -21.55 -4.96 13.79
N GLY A 213 -20.80 -4.20 12.98
CA GLY A 213 -19.44 -4.55 12.56
C GLY A 213 -19.42 -5.54 11.39
N HIS A 214 -20.57 -6.13 11.03
CA HIS A 214 -20.68 -7.11 9.95
C HIS A 214 -20.81 -6.40 8.60
N ASN A 215 -20.01 -6.80 7.62
CA ASN A 215 -20.00 -6.18 6.29
C ASN A 215 -20.87 -6.95 5.28
N ASP A 216 -21.91 -7.61 5.76
CA ASP A 216 -22.81 -8.38 4.92
C ASP A 216 -23.71 -7.47 4.08
N ARG A 217 -23.97 -7.88 2.84
CA ARG A 217 -24.81 -7.11 1.92
C ARG A 217 -26.25 -7.08 2.43
N VAL A 218 -26.77 -5.89 2.70
CA VAL A 218 -28.17 -5.68 3.14
C VAL A 218 -29.05 -5.24 1.97
N SER A 219 -30.05 -6.06 1.63
CA SER A 219 -31.07 -5.71 0.64
C SER A 219 -32.09 -4.73 1.24
N SER A 220 -32.80 -4.01 0.37
CA SER A 220 -33.90 -3.14 0.82
C SER A 220 -35.04 -3.99 1.36
N PRO A 221 -35.45 -3.81 2.64
CA PRO A 221 -36.56 -4.56 3.19
C PRO A 221 -37.90 -3.99 2.67
N PRO A 222 -38.87 -4.84 2.29
CA PRO A 222 -40.15 -4.36 1.78
C PRO A 222 -40.99 -3.71 2.90
N HIS A 223 -41.36 -2.44 2.71
CA HIS A 223 -42.36 -1.70 3.50
C HIS A 223 -42.21 -1.78 5.04
N SER A 224 -40.97 -1.69 5.55
CA SER A 224 -40.69 -1.71 6.99
C SER A 224 -39.89 -0.49 7.46
N TYR A 225 -40.05 -0.11 8.72
CA TYR A 225 -39.14 0.83 9.37
C TYR A 225 -37.72 0.25 9.39
N LEU A 226 -36.78 0.96 8.77
CA LEU A 226 -35.38 0.53 8.62
C LEU A 226 -34.71 0.30 9.97
N SER A 227 -35.03 1.11 10.98
CA SER A 227 -34.53 0.95 12.35
C SER A 227 -34.80 -0.44 12.94
N HIS A 228 -35.99 -1.02 12.74
CA HIS A 228 -36.27 -2.38 13.22
C HIS A 228 -35.70 -3.46 12.29
N ALA A 229 -35.63 -3.19 10.98
CA ALA A 229 -35.06 -4.14 10.02
C ALA A 229 -33.54 -4.29 10.15
N LEU A 230 -32.84 -3.21 10.49
CA LEU A 230 -31.38 -3.18 10.64
C LEU A 230 -30.93 -3.56 12.06
N ALA A 231 -31.81 -3.52 13.06
CA ALA A 231 -31.54 -3.99 14.42
C ALA A 231 -31.54 -5.53 14.47
N SER A 232 -30.52 -6.16 13.87
CA SER A 232 -30.41 -7.62 13.74
C SER A 232 -29.94 -8.35 14.99
N ASP A 233 -29.34 -7.63 15.94
CA ASP A 233 -28.63 -8.20 17.08
C ASP A 233 -29.13 -7.63 18.41
N ASP A 234 -29.05 -8.43 19.47
CA ASP A 234 -29.35 -8.00 20.83
C ASP A 234 -28.37 -6.90 21.26
N PHE A 235 -28.89 -5.86 21.91
CA PHE A 235 -28.11 -4.74 22.43
C PHE A 235 -28.31 -4.57 23.93
N GLN A 236 -27.20 -4.56 24.68
CA GLN A 236 -27.20 -4.31 26.11
C GLN A 236 -26.41 -3.03 26.38
N THR A 237 -27.05 -2.08 27.05
CA THR A 237 -26.40 -0.82 27.46
C THR A 237 -25.53 -1.04 28.70
N GLY A 238 -24.53 -0.18 28.91
CA GLY A 238 -23.73 -0.18 30.13
C GLY A 238 -22.43 0.57 29.94
N PHE A 239 -21.48 0.40 30.88
CA PHE A 239 -20.14 0.96 30.75
C PHE A 239 -19.34 0.37 29.60
N TYR A 240 -19.69 -0.85 29.19
CA TYR A 240 -19.16 -1.55 28.02
C TYR A 240 -20.37 -2.18 27.30
N PRO A 241 -21.06 -1.41 26.43
CA PRO A 241 -22.23 -1.90 25.73
C PRO A 241 -21.92 -3.20 24.98
N VAL A 242 -22.89 -4.10 24.88
CA VAL A 242 -22.74 -5.37 24.18
C VAL A 242 -23.70 -5.40 23.00
N ILE A 243 -23.21 -5.76 21.82
CA ILE A 243 -24.04 -5.98 20.64
C ILE A 243 -23.68 -7.32 20.00
N GLY A 244 -24.67 -8.18 19.77
CA GLY A 244 -24.43 -9.50 19.15
C GLY A 244 -23.44 -10.39 19.92
N GLY A 245 -23.32 -10.19 21.25
CA GLY A 245 -22.35 -10.90 22.10
C GLY A 245 -20.96 -10.28 22.17
N GLU A 246 -20.68 -9.19 21.45
CA GLU A 246 -19.39 -8.48 21.50
C GLU A 246 -19.46 -7.20 22.34
N HIS A 247 -18.46 -6.99 23.19
CA HIS A 247 -18.29 -5.75 23.93
C HIS A 247 -17.79 -4.63 23.02
N VAL A 248 -18.43 -3.47 23.09
CA VAL A 248 -18.11 -2.27 22.32
C VAL A 248 -17.30 -1.29 23.18
N PHE A 249 -16.14 -0.89 22.65
CA PHE A 249 -15.24 0.07 23.28
C PHE A 249 -15.12 1.32 22.42
N VAL A 250 -15.46 2.48 22.98
CA VAL A 250 -15.53 3.74 22.25
C VAL A 250 -14.44 4.69 22.76
N SER A 251 -13.38 4.87 21.97
CA SER A 251 -12.26 5.78 22.31
C SER A 251 -12.41 7.09 21.55
N THR A 252 -12.52 8.22 22.24
CA THR A 252 -12.71 9.55 21.61
C THR A 252 -11.50 10.44 21.84
N ILE A 253 -11.08 11.16 20.79
CA ILE A 253 -10.05 12.21 20.89
C ILE A 253 -10.67 13.44 21.54
N THR A 254 -10.09 13.87 22.66
CA THR A 254 -10.55 15.01 23.45
C THR A 254 -9.74 16.29 23.16
N SER A 255 -8.49 16.16 22.71
CA SER A 255 -7.64 17.28 22.28
C SER A 255 -6.69 16.85 21.16
N LEU A 256 -6.45 17.76 20.21
CA LEU A 256 -5.69 17.51 18.98
C LEU A 256 -4.22 17.97 19.03
N GLY A 257 -3.73 18.42 20.20
CA GLY A 257 -2.40 19.02 20.34
C GLY A 257 -2.35 20.47 19.84
N SER A 258 -1.13 21.02 19.66
CA SER A 258 -0.90 22.43 19.32
C SER A 258 -0.91 22.75 17.82
N HIS A 259 -0.85 21.72 16.96
CA HIS A 259 -0.81 21.89 15.51
C HIS A 259 -1.39 20.66 14.79
N THR A 260 -1.79 20.84 13.54
CA THR A 260 -2.31 19.76 12.67
C THR A 260 -1.59 19.81 11.33
N ASN A 261 -1.08 18.69 10.85
CA ASN A 261 -0.44 18.57 9.53
C ASN A 261 -1.30 17.75 8.56
N VAL A 262 -1.19 18.06 7.27
CA VAL A 262 -1.82 17.22 6.25
C VAL A 262 -1.20 15.82 6.29
N GLY A 263 -2.04 14.81 6.46
CA GLY A 263 -1.61 13.42 6.56
C GLY A 263 -1.52 12.90 7.98
N ASP A 264 -1.83 13.70 9.00
CA ASP A 264 -2.03 13.23 10.38
C ASP A 264 -3.08 12.09 10.43
N GLY A 265 -4.11 12.17 9.58
CA GLY A 265 -5.12 11.12 9.39
C GLY A 265 -4.59 9.78 8.86
N ILE A 266 -3.37 9.74 8.28
CA ILE A 266 -2.78 8.52 7.72
C ILE A 266 -2.43 7.52 8.82
N PHE A 267 -1.97 8.02 9.98
CA PHE A 267 -1.56 7.17 11.09
C PHE A 267 -2.66 6.19 11.50
N PHE A 268 -3.92 6.63 11.43
CA PHE A 268 -5.07 5.81 11.78
C PHE A 268 -5.25 4.59 10.88
N ASN A 269 -4.69 4.59 9.66
CA ASN A 269 -4.67 3.41 8.78
C ASN A 269 -3.71 2.30 9.29
N ARG A 270 -2.80 2.62 10.21
CA ARG A 270 -1.75 1.73 10.73
C ARG A 270 -2.11 1.08 12.07
N ILE A 271 -3.24 1.46 12.67
CA ILE A 271 -3.73 0.85 13.91
C ILE A 271 -3.99 -0.64 13.67
N GLU A 272 -3.56 -1.48 14.63
CA GLU A 272 -3.73 -2.93 14.56
C GLU A 272 -5.14 -3.37 15.00
N GLY A 273 -5.62 -4.47 14.43
CA GLY A 273 -6.93 -5.07 14.75
C GLY A 273 -8.08 -4.61 13.85
N GLU A 274 -9.22 -5.27 14.01
CA GLU A 274 -10.48 -4.84 13.42
C GLU A 274 -11.09 -3.68 14.20
N GLY A 275 -11.81 -2.81 13.50
CA GLY A 275 -12.48 -1.70 14.13
C GLY A 275 -12.97 -0.67 13.12
N ARG A 276 -13.61 0.36 13.65
CA ARG A 276 -14.13 1.47 12.87
C ARG A 276 -13.62 2.79 13.41
N TRP A 277 -13.02 3.59 12.55
CA TRP A 277 -12.73 4.99 12.83
C TRP A 277 -13.86 5.86 12.28
N HIS A 278 -14.53 6.59 13.17
CA HIS A 278 -15.61 7.52 12.86
C HIS A 278 -15.14 8.96 13.06
N MET A 279 -15.34 9.77 12.05
CA MET A 279 -15.14 11.22 12.09
C MET A 279 -16.45 11.92 11.77
N ARG A 280 -16.78 13.00 12.48
CA ARG A 280 -17.91 13.88 12.15
C ARG A 280 -17.47 15.34 12.14
N PHE A 281 -17.98 16.10 11.18
CA PHE A 281 -17.93 17.57 11.18
C PHE A 281 -19.34 18.14 10.94
N THR A 282 -19.77 19.06 11.80
CA THR A 282 -21.04 19.78 11.65
C THR A 282 -20.74 21.27 11.54
N GLY A 283 -20.86 21.79 10.33
CA GLY A 283 -20.53 23.18 10.01
C GLY A 283 -21.50 24.16 10.67
N LEU A 284 -20.97 25.24 11.23
CA LEU A 284 -21.77 26.37 11.70
C LEU A 284 -21.87 27.44 10.63
N ASN A 285 -22.96 28.20 10.65
CA ASN A 285 -23.00 29.46 9.90
C ASN A 285 -22.06 30.50 10.56
N ARG A 286 -21.69 31.54 9.80
CA ARG A 286 -20.75 32.59 10.26
C ARG A 286 -21.19 33.26 11.56
N HIS A 287 -22.49 33.49 11.72
CA HIS A 287 -23.03 34.18 12.90
C HIS A 287 -23.01 33.29 14.14
N ALA A 288 -23.42 32.02 14.02
CA ALA A 288 -23.40 31.01 15.06
C ALA A 288 -21.97 30.70 15.51
N ALA A 289 -21.03 30.56 14.56
CA ALA A 289 -19.61 30.43 14.84
C ALA A 289 -19.07 31.63 15.62
N GLY A 290 -19.32 32.86 15.14
CA GLY A 290 -18.90 34.08 15.81
C GLY A 290 -19.44 34.21 17.24
N ARG A 291 -20.71 33.89 17.48
CA ARG A 291 -21.31 33.86 18.83
C ARG A 291 -20.60 32.83 19.73
N ARG A 292 -20.29 31.64 19.21
CA ARG A 292 -19.61 30.59 19.99
C ARG A 292 -18.17 30.98 20.33
N ILE A 293 -17.42 31.50 19.37
CA ILE A 293 -16.03 31.97 19.54
C ILE A 293 -15.99 33.09 20.58
N ARG A 294 -16.90 34.07 20.51
CA ARG A 294 -17.00 35.15 21.51
C ARG A 294 -17.26 34.62 22.92
N ARG A 295 -18.17 33.65 23.08
CA ARG A 295 -18.40 33.02 24.40
C ARG A 295 -17.14 32.34 24.94
N LEU A 296 -16.36 31.66 24.09
CA LEU A 296 -15.08 31.07 24.49
C LEU A 296 -14.08 32.15 24.90
N GLN A 297 -13.95 33.22 24.11
CA GLN A 297 -13.08 34.36 24.41
C GLN A 297 -13.44 35.02 25.75
N THR A 298 -14.73 35.22 26.04
CA THR A 298 -15.20 35.75 27.33
C THR A 298 -14.85 34.81 28.49
N SER A 299 -15.01 33.50 28.30
CA SER A 299 -14.62 32.50 29.32
C SER A 299 -13.13 32.58 29.65
N TRP A 300 -12.26 32.64 28.65
CA TRP A 300 -10.81 32.78 28.85
C TRP A 300 -10.43 34.14 29.44
N PHE A 301 -11.17 35.22 29.13
CA PHE A 301 -11.02 36.52 29.78
C PHE A 301 -11.33 36.50 31.27
N HIS A 302 -12.38 35.80 31.67
CA HIS A 302 -12.68 35.62 33.09
C HIS A 302 -11.64 34.76 33.81
N GLN A 303 -11.10 33.73 33.15
CA GLN A 303 -10.02 32.90 33.71
C GLN A 303 -8.70 33.67 33.85
N ARG A 304 -8.30 34.47 32.85
CA ARG A 304 -7.10 35.34 32.90
C ARG A 304 -7.12 36.30 34.09
N ARG A 305 -8.29 36.92 34.38
CA ARG A 305 -8.39 37.93 35.44
C ARG A 305 -8.55 37.32 36.84
N GLY A 306 -8.97 36.07 36.95
CA GLY A 306 -9.37 35.45 38.21
C GLY A 306 -10.61 36.13 38.82
N LEU A 307 -11.56 35.34 39.34
CA LEU A 307 -12.77 35.87 40.00
C LEU A 307 -12.47 36.89 41.12
N ARG A 308 -11.26 36.84 41.72
CA ARG A 308 -10.84 37.73 42.83
C ARG A 308 -10.50 39.17 42.41
N LYS A 309 -9.94 39.44 41.21
CA LYS A 309 -9.58 40.82 40.79
C LYS A 309 -10.76 41.68 40.34
N LEU A 310 -11.93 41.08 40.04
CA LEU A 310 -13.17 41.81 39.74
C LEU A 310 -13.79 42.45 40.99
N ILE A 311 -13.38 42.01 42.19
CA ILE A 311 -13.92 42.45 43.48
C ILE A 311 -12.99 43.44 44.20
N ALA A 312 -11.69 43.49 43.85
CA ALA A 312 -10.72 44.45 44.37
C ALA A 312 -9.69 44.88 43.30
N PRO A 313 -9.80 46.09 42.72
CA PRO A 313 -8.82 46.60 41.76
C PRO A 313 -7.61 47.16 42.51
N GLY A 314 -6.51 46.40 42.61
CA GLY A 314 -5.30 46.93 43.26
C GLY A 314 -4.09 46.00 43.42
N GLU A 315 -4.22 44.68 43.27
CA GLU A 315 -3.07 43.77 43.41
C GLU A 315 -2.55 43.24 42.06
N GLU A 316 -1.24 43.38 41.81
CA GLU A 316 -0.54 42.72 40.69
C GLU A 316 -0.41 41.21 40.95
N GLY A 317 -1.52 40.49 40.78
CA GLY A 317 -1.54 39.02 40.81
C GLY A 317 -1.08 38.40 39.49
N PHE A 318 -0.47 37.22 39.60
CA PHE A 318 -0.04 36.30 38.53
C PHE A 318 -1.05 36.25 37.37
N GLU A 319 -0.60 36.65 36.17
CA GLU A 319 -1.36 36.47 34.94
C GLU A 319 -1.12 35.05 34.39
N ASP A 320 -2.19 34.32 34.12
CA ASP A 320 -2.11 33.04 33.44
C ASP A 320 -1.73 33.28 31.96
N MET A 321 -0.47 33.02 31.63
CA MET A 321 0.07 33.17 30.27
C MET A 321 -0.62 32.26 29.26
N ASP A 322 -1.20 31.13 29.67
CA ASP A 322 -1.98 30.24 28.79
C ASP A 322 -3.31 30.89 28.42
N ALA A 323 -3.99 31.49 29.41
CA ALA A 323 -5.21 32.25 29.16
C ALA A 323 -4.97 33.47 28.23
N VAL A 324 -3.78 34.08 28.27
CA VAL A 324 -3.36 35.14 27.33
C VAL A 324 -3.17 34.58 25.92
N ALA A 325 -2.49 33.43 25.77
CA ALA A 325 -2.32 32.78 24.47
C ALA A 325 -3.69 32.39 23.84
N MET A 326 -4.59 31.80 24.63
CA MET A 326 -5.94 31.45 24.20
C MET A 326 -6.79 32.67 23.79
N GLN A 327 -6.56 33.84 24.39
CA GLN A 327 -7.19 35.09 23.95
C GLN A 327 -6.72 35.53 22.56
N HIS A 328 -5.42 35.46 22.29
CA HIS A 328 -4.88 35.77 20.98
C HIS A 328 -5.39 34.78 19.91
N GLU A 329 -5.43 33.49 20.24
CA GLU A 329 -5.94 32.45 19.35
C GLU A 329 -7.43 32.64 19.05
N THR A 330 -8.26 32.89 20.06
CA THR A 330 -9.69 33.15 19.87
C THR A 330 -9.97 34.45 19.09
N ALA A 331 -9.12 35.48 19.24
CA ALA A 331 -9.19 36.69 18.41
C ALA A 331 -8.85 36.40 16.94
N SER A 332 -7.80 35.61 16.68
CA SER A 332 -7.44 35.16 15.33
C SER A 332 -8.57 34.33 14.70
N ALA A 333 -9.12 33.37 15.45
CA ALA A 333 -10.24 32.55 15.00
C ALA A 333 -11.49 33.40 14.68
N HIS A 334 -11.74 34.48 15.43
CA HIS A 334 -12.81 35.41 15.12
C HIS A 334 -12.58 36.15 13.80
N ALA A 335 -11.35 36.63 13.57
CA ALA A 335 -10.97 37.29 12.32
C ALA A 335 -11.05 36.35 11.11
N GLU A 336 -10.57 35.11 11.25
CA GLU A 336 -10.67 34.08 10.21
C GLU A 336 -12.12 33.74 9.88
N SER A 337 -12.96 33.54 10.90
CA SER A 337 -14.39 33.31 10.70
C SER A 337 -15.08 34.48 9.99
N ALA A 338 -14.68 35.72 10.30
CA ALA A 338 -15.22 36.93 9.67
C ALA A 338 -14.77 37.05 8.20
N SER A 339 -13.54 36.64 7.88
CA SER A 339 -12.99 36.67 6.52
C SER A 339 -13.76 35.79 5.52
N GLY A 340 -14.46 34.77 6.00
CA GLY A 340 -15.17 33.81 5.17
C GLY A 340 -14.27 32.77 4.48
N ARG A 341 -12.97 32.77 4.74
CA ARG A 341 -12.00 31.81 4.18
C ARG A 341 -12.07 30.43 4.85
N VAL A 342 -12.65 30.34 6.04
CA VAL A 342 -12.81 29.08 6.77
C VAL A 342 -14.20 28.98 7.38
N ARG A 343 -14.67 27.75 7.58
CA ARG A 343 -15.91 27.44 8.28
C ARG A 343 -15.58 26.79 9.60
N PHE A 344 -16.04 27.36 10.70
CA PHE A 344 -15.96 26.71 12.00
C PHE A 344 -17.12 25.73 12.17
N GLY A 345 -16.85 24.61 12.81
CA GLY A 345 -17.85 23.58 13.08
C GLY A 345 -17.47 22.71 14.26
N TYR A 346 -18.43 21.92 14.73
CA TYR A 346 -18.17 20.92 15.74
C TYR A 346 -17.53 19.70 15.08
N PHE A 347 -16.41 19.26 15.64
CA PHE A 347 -15.66 18.11 15.14
C PHE A 347 -15.65 17.00 16.17
N THR A 348 -15.82 15.76 15.74
CA THR A 348 -15.73 14.59 16.62
C THR A 348 -14.91 13.52 15.92
N ASN A 349 -13.99 12.89 16.66
CA ASN A 349 -13.12 11.84 16.14
C ASN A 349 -13.06 10.69 17.16
N THR A 350 -13.57 9.54 16.76
CA THR A 350 -13.89 8.41 17.64
C THR A 350 -13.53 7.09 16.99
N PHE A 351 -12.93 6.19 17.76
CA PHE A 351 -12.63 4.82 17.38
C PHE A 351 -13.57 3.88 18.10
N VAL A 352 -14.17 2.96 17.36
CA VAL A 352 -15.06 1.92 17.87
C VAL A 352 -14.37 0.58 17.66
N LEU A 353 -14.00 -0.08 18.75
CA LEU A 353 -13.46 -1.43 18.77
C LEU A 353 -14.52 -2.38 19.33
N ARG A 354 -14.49 -3.63 18.86
CA ARG A 354 -15.36 -4.71 19.33
C ARG A 354 -14.53 -5.91 19.69
N ASP A 355 -14.97 -6.63 20.72
CA ASP A 355 -14.35 -7.88 21.14
C ASP A 355 -15.34 -8.74 21.93
N GLU A 356 -15.42 -10.04 21.61
CA GLU A 356 -16.17 -11.03 22.40
C GLU A 356 -15.70 -11.07 23.87
N GLN A 357 -14.42 -10.81 24.13
CA GLN A 357 -13.84 -10.86 25.47
C GLN A 357 -13.51 -9.45 25.98
N MET A 358 -14.19 -9.05 27.06
CA MET A 358 -14.03 -7.72 27.65
C MET A 358 -12.56 -7.35 27.93
N GLN A 359 -11.78 -8.28 28.51
CA GLN A 359 -10.38 -8.03 28.88
C GLN A 359 -9.48 -7.79 27.64
N ARG A 360 -9.70 -8.53 26.56
CA ARG A 360 -8.95 -8.37 25.30
C ARG A 360 -9.31 -7.05 24.62
N GLY A 361 -10.59 -6.69 24.62
CA GLY A 361 -11.04 -5.39 24.10
C GLY A 361 -10.50 -4.19 24.88
N LEU A 362 -10.40 -4.29 26.21
CA LEU A 362 -9.76 -3.28 27.05
C LEU A 362 -8.27 -3.13 26.74
N ALA A 363 -7.53 -4.25 26.64
CA ALA A 363 -6.11 -4.22 26.30
C ALA A 363 -5.88 -3.57 24.92
N ARG A 364 -6.66 -3.96 23.91
CA ARG A 364 -6.62 -3.35 22.56
C ARG A 364 -6.93 -1.85 22.60
N SER A 365 -7.91 -1.44 23.38
CA SER A 365 -8.26 -0.02 23.57
C SER A 365 -7.11 0.74 24.22
N GLN A 366 -6.43 0.17 25.21
CA GLN A 366 -5.24 0.79 25.83
C GLN A 366 -4.08 0.94 24.84
N THR A 367 -3.80 -0.09 24.03
CA THR A 367 -2.78 -0.01 22.96
C THR A 367 -3.10 1.09 21.96
N LEU A 368 -4.37 1.21 21.55
CA LEU A 368 -4.83 2.30 20.68
C LEU A 368 -4.62 3.66 21.34
N LEU A 369 -5.06 3.84 22.58
CA LEU A 369 -4.91 5.12 23.30
C LEU A 369 -3.44 5.50 23.48
N GLN A 370 -2.55 4.53 23.74
CA GLN A 370 -1.12 4.80 23.82
C GLN A 370 -0.57 5.25 22.46
N ALA A 371 -0.92 4.54 21.39
CA ALA A 371 -0.51 4.88 20.03
C ALA A 371 -0.97 6.30 19.62
N LEU A 372 -2.18 6.72 20.03
CA LEU A 372 -2.68 8.08 19.82
C LEU A 372 -1.89 9.13 20.64
N ARG A 373 -1.57 8.84 21.90
CA ARG A 373 -0.77 9.73 22.77
C ARG A 373 0.66 9.90 22.28
N ASP A 374 1.26 8.85 21.73
CA ASP A 374 2.60 8.90 21.15
C ASP A 374 2.64 9.85 19.92
N GLN A 375 1.50 10.12 19.28
CA GLN A 375 1.34 11.13 18.22
C GLN A 375 0.96 12.52 18.75
N GLY A 376 0.85 12.70 20.07
CA GLY A 376 0.50 13.98 20.70
C GLY A 376 -0.99 14.23 20.91
N TYR A 377 -1.86 13.24 20.68
CA TYR A 377 -3.30 13.38 20.92
C TYR A 377 -3.68 13.05 22.36
N THR A 378 -4.63 13.80 22.91
CA THR A 378 -5.30 13.42 24.17
C THR A 378 -6.57 12.66 23.84
N CYS A 379 -6.72 11.46 24.39
CA CYS A 379 -7.83 10.58 24.11
C CYS A 379 -8.30 9.86 25.38
N ALA A 380 -9.59 9.55 25.42
CA ALA A 380 -10.24 8.85 26.53
C ALA A 380 -11.12 7.70 26.03
N LEU A 381 -11.14 6.61 26.78
CA LEU A 381 -12.16 5.56 26.63
C LEU A 381 -13.45 6.04 27.29
N GLU A 382 -14.54 6.09 26.53
CA GLU A 382 -15.86 6.42 27.06
C GLU A 382 -16.42 5.22 27.84
N THR A 383 -16.89 5.47 29.07
CA THR A 383 -17.48 4.45 29.96
C THR A 383 -18.89 4.87 30.36
N ILE A 384 -19.03 5.91 31.19
CA ILE A 384 -20.33 6.41 31.67
C ILE A 384 -21.26 6.76 30.49
N ASN A 385 -20.68 7.30 29.42
CA ASN A 385 -21.39 7.72 28.22
C ASN A 385 -21.18 6.76 27.03
N ALA A 386 -20.73 5.52 27.27
CA ALA A 386 -20.33 4.59 26.21
C ALA A 386 -21.45 4.32 25.21
N THR A 387 -22.69 4.13 25.69
CA THR A 387 -23.88 3.91 24.86
C THR A 387 -24.14 5.10 23.92
N ASP A 388 -24.21 6.32 24.46
CA ASP A 388 -24.44 7.53 23.66
C ASP A 388 -23.29 7.82 22.71
N ALA A 389 -22.04 7.60 23.16
CA ALA A 389 -20.87 7.74 22.31
C ALA A 389 -20.88 6.74 21.15
N PHE A 390 -21.33 5.50 21.38
CA PHE A 390 -21.49 4.51 20.33
C PHE A 390 -22.62 4.88 19.35
N ILE A 391 -23.82 5.18 19.85
CA ILE A 391 -24.95 5.59 19.01
C ILE A 391 -24.59 6.86 18.21
N GLY A 392 -23.86 7.78 18.84
CA GLY A 392 -23.36 8.98 18.22
C GLY A 392 -22.40 8.73 17.05
N THR A 393 -21.84 7.53 16.89
CA THR A 393 -21.00 7.16 15.73
C THR A 393 -21.79 6.49 14.61
N LEU A 394 -23.10 6.29 14.76
CA LEU A 394 -23.95 5.71 13.73
C LEU A 394 -24.32 6.75 12.66
N PRO A 395 -24.42 6.34 11.39
CA PRO A 395 -24.84 7.19 10.28
C PRO A 395 -26.05 8.08 10.59
N GLY A 396 -25.85 9.40 10.55
CA GLY A 396 -26.88 10.41 10.76
C GLY A 396 -27.33 10.64 12.22
N HIS A 397 -26.74 9.95 13.20
CA HIS A 397 -27.11 10.07 14.62
C HIS A 397 -26.35 11.20 15.32
N GLY A 398 -26.54 12.43 14.84
CA GLY A 398 -25.84 13.62 15.37
C GLY A 398 -26.28 14.07 16.78
N TYR A 399 -27.45 13.63 17.27
CA TYR A 399 -28.02 14.09 18.53
C TYR A 399 -27.21 13.62 19.76
N ALA A 400 -26.69 12.38 19.72
CA ALA A 400 -25.92 11.76 20.81
C ALA A 400 -24.45 12.22 20.85
N ASN A 401 -24.09 13.27 20.10
CA ASN A 401 -22.74 13.81 20.09
C ASN A 401 -22.44 14.65 21.34
N LEU A 402 -21.76 14.06 22.31
CA LEU A 402 -21.45 14.67 23.62
C LEU A 402 -20.27 15.64 23.58
N ARG A 403 -19.18 15.28 22.88
CA ARG A 403 -17.97 16.10 22.79
C ARG A 403 -17.94 16.88 21.47
N ARG A 404 -18.06 18.20 21.58
CA ARG A 404 -18.18 19.12 20.44
C ARG A 404 -17.07 20.18 20.44
N PRO A 405 -15.78 19.80 20.31
CA PRO A 405 -14.71 20.77 20.10
C PRO A 405 -14.97 21.55 18.81
N LEU A 406 -14.61 22.83 18.83
CA LEU A 406 -14.81 23.74 17.71
C LEU A 406 -13.51 23.81 16.89
N LEU A 407 -13.58 23.47 15.61
CA LEU A 407 -12.44 23.51 14.69
C LEU A 407 -12.80 24.20 13.39
N SER A 408 -11.78 24.73 12.70
CA SER A 408 -11.91 25.28 11.36
C SER A 408 -11.94 24.14 10.32
N SER A 409 -12.59 24.39 9.17
CA SER A 409 -12.62 23.45 8.05
C SER A 409 -11.22 23.10 7.53
N ARG A 410 -10.24 24.00 7.68
CA ARG A 410 -8.84 23.74 7.30
C ARG A 410 -8.17 22.72 8.22
N ASN A 411 -8.31 22.87 9.55
CA ASN A 411 -7.80 21.87 10.50
C ASN A 411 -8.50 20.51 10.32
N VAL A 412 -9.81 20.53 10.06
CA VAL A 412 -10.58 19.31 9.80
C VAL A 412 -10.11 18.61 8.53
N ALA A 413 -9.75 19.35 7.48
CA ALA A 413 -9.21 18.78 6.26
C ALA A 413 -7.87 18.05 6.47
N HIS A 414 -7.02 18.52 7.39
CA HIS A 414 -5.76 17.86 7.73
C HIS A 414 -5.96 16.49 8.40
N LEU A 415 -7.06 16.35 9.17
CA LEU A 415 -7.42 15.15 9.92
C LEU A 415 -8.36 14.21 9.16
N PHE A 416 -8.90 14.67 8.03
CA PHE A 416 -9.82 13.89 7.21
C PHE A 416 -9.10 12.63 6.69
N PRO A 417 -9.75 11.45 6.63
CA PRO A 417 -9.17 10.19 6.16
C PRO A 417 -8.89 10.16 4.65
N VAL A 418 -8.12 11.13 4.13
CA VAL A 418 -7.85 11.37 2.70
C VAL A 418 -6.73 10.51 2.13
N SER A 419 -6.37 9.41 2.80
CA SER A 419 -5.31 8.55 2.27
C SER A 419 -5.54 7.07 2.55
N ALA A 420 -5.17 6.24 1.58
CA ALA A 420 -5.17 4.79 1.68
C ALA A 420 -3.82 4.25 1.24
N PRO A 421 -3.33 3.17 1.88
CA PRO A 421 -2.18 2.46 1.36
C PRO A 421 -2.40 1.99 -0.06
N TRP A 422 -1.53 2.40 -0.97
CA TRP A 422 -1.57 1.92 -2.34
C TRP A 422 -1.32 0.40 -2.35
N LYS A 423 -2.24 -0.33 -2.97
CA LYS A 423 -2.26 -1.81 -2.95
C LYS A 423 -1.49 -2.44 -4.11
N GLY A 424 -0.97 -1.64 -5.03
CA GLY A 424 -0.43 -2.13 -6.31
C GLY A 424 -1.54 -2.60 -7.26
N LEU A 425 -1.15 -3.04 -8.45
CA LEU A 425 -2.07 -3.61 -9.44
C LEU A 425 -2.25 -5.11 -9.19
N ALA A 426 -3.50 -5.60 -9.19
CA ALA A 426 -3.79 -7.01 -8.95
C ALA A 426 -3.25 -7.94 -10.06
N ASP A 427 -3.21 -7.43 -11.29
CA ASP A 427 -2.71 -8.13 -12.47
C ASP A 427 -1.40 -7.49 -12.95
N CYS A 428 -0.56 -8.28 -13.59
CA CYS A 428 0.64 -7.81 -14.29
C CYS A 428 0.20 -6.93 -15.47
N PRO A 429 0.67 -5.67 -15.57
CA PRO A 429 0.20 -4.74 -16.59
C PRO A 429 0.82 -4.94 -17.98
N ASN A 430 1.68 -5.95 -18.16
CA ASN A 430 2.34 -6.21 -19.44
C ASN A 430 1.37 -6.86 -20.45
N PRO A 431 1.05 -6.21 -21.58
CA PRO A 431 0.10 -6.74 -22.57
C PRO A 431 0.64 -7.95 -23.34
N LEU A 432 1.94 -8.24 -23.27
CA LEU A 432 2.55 -9.44 -23.87
C LEU A 432 2.34 -10.70 -23.00
N PHE A 433 1.85 -10.53 -21.78
CA PHE A 433 1.50 -11.63 -20.89
C PHE A 433 0.04 -12.01 -21.13
N PRO A 434 -0.37 -13.26 -20.83
CA PRO A 434 -1.78 -13.65 -20.90
C PRO A 434 -2.69 -12.69 -20.12
N ASP A 435 -3.88 -12.43 -20.64
CA ASP A 435 -4.86 -11.54 -19.99
C ASP A 435 -5.12 -11.96 -18.54
N ARG A 436 -5.13 -10.96 -17.64
CA ARG A 436 -5.27 -11.16 -16.19
C ARG A 436 -4.20 -12.08 -15.60
N SER A 437 -2.99 -12.02 -16.15
CA SER A 437 -1.81 -12.60 -15.51
C SER A 437 -1.67 -11.98 -14.12
N PRO A 438 -1.54 -12.78 -13.07
CA PRO A 438 -1.54 -12.26 -11.71
C PRO A 438 -0.28 -11.46 -11.38
N ALA A 439 -0.34 -10.52 -10.45
CA ALA A 439 0.81 -9.70 -10.02
C ALA A 439 2.03 -10.54 -9.62
N LEU A 440 3.26 -10.06 -9.79
CA LEU A 440 4.47 -10.87 -9.53
C LEU A 440 4.43 -11.59 -8.18
N ALA A 441 4.10 -10.87 -7.11
CA ALA A 441 4.07 -11.43 -5.76
C ALA A 441 3.17 -10.62 -4.82
N CYS A 442 2.64 -11.28 -3.77
CA CYS A 442 1.83 -10.64 -2.73
C CYS A 442 2.72 -10.39 -1.51
N ALA A 443 3.02 -9.13 -1.26
CA ALA A 443 3.72 -8.66 -0.07
C ALA A 443 2.73 -8.01 0.92
N ARG A 444 3.26 -7.42 1.99
CA ARG A 444 2.47 -6.80 3.05
C ARG A 444 2.99 -5.40 3.37
N THR A 445 2.11 -4.42 3.53
CA THR A 445 2.48 -3.09 4.05
C THR A 445 2.67 -3.11 5.58
N PRO A 446 3.30 -2.10 6.20
CA PRO A 446 3.41 -2.00 7.66
C PRO A 446 2.07 -2.11 8.41
N GLY A 447 0.98 -1.63 7.82
CA GLY A 447 -0.38 -1.75 8.35
C GLY A 447 -1.06 -3.09 8.07
N ARG A 448 -0.28 -4.12 7.70
CA ARG A 448 -0.75 -5.46 7.33
C ARG A 448 -1.80 -5.51 6.21
N ILE A 449 -1.77 -4.53 5.31
CA ILE A 449 -2.60 -4.52 4.10
C ILE A 449 -1.83 -5.20 2.97
N PRO A 450 -2.45 -6.08 2.17
CA PRO A 450 -1.78 -6.76 1.07
C PRO A 450 -1.28 -5.77 0.02
N PHE A 451 -0.08 -6.01 -0.50
CA PHE A 451 0.54 -5.20 -1.53
C PHE A 451 0.96 -6.08 -2.72
N MET A 452 0.44 -5.77 -3.90
CA MET A 452 0.72 -6.47 -5.14
C MET A 452 1.94 -5.89 -5.80
N VAL A 453 3.04 -6.63 -5.73
CA VAL A 453 4.30 -6.22 -6.35
C VAL A 453 4.24 -6.57 -7.83
N ASN A 454 4.55 -5.59 -8.69
CA ASN A 454 4.76 -5.77 -10.12
C ASN A 454 6.05 -5.06 -10.54
N LEU A 455 6.81 -5.64 -11.46
CA LEU A 455 7.99 -4.99 -12.04
C LEU A 455 7.62 -4.16 -13.28
N HIS A 456 6.65 -4.65 -14.05
CA HIS A 456 6.22 -4.05 -15.30
C HIS A 456 5.38 -2.81 -15.08
N GLN A 457 5.60 -1.81 -15.93
CA GLN A 457 4.74 -0.65 -16.15
C GLN A 457 4.39 -0.60 -17.63
N GLY A 458 3.22 -1.14 -17.98
CA GLY A 458 2.92 -1.51 -19.37
C GLY A 458 3.88 -2.61 -19.84
N ASP A 459 4.47 -2.46 -21.02
CA ASP A 459 5.42 -3.41 -21.62
C ASP A 459 6.86 -3.30 -21.05
N VAL A 460 7.16 -2.27 -20.25
CA VAL A 460 8.51 -2.02 -19.72
C VAL A 460 8.65 -2.63 -18.32
N GLY A 461 9.52 -3.65 -18.17
CA GLY A 461 9.79 -4.33 -16.89
C GLY A 461 11.10 -3.95 -16.20
N HIS A 462 11.91 -3.06 -16.77
CA HIS A 462 13.22 -2.75 -16.21
C HIS A 462 13.11 -2.15 -14.81
N THR A 463 13.95 -2.64 -13.89
CA THR A 463 13.86 -2.32 -12.46
C THR A 463 15.24 -2.01 -11.90
N LEU A 464 15.29 -1.04 -10.98
CA LEU A 464 16.49 -0.69 -10.24
C LEU A 464 16.31 -1.03 -8.75
N VAL A 465 17.17 -1.87 -8.20
CA VAL A 465 17.22 -2.19 -6.77
C VAL A 465 18.42 -1.50 -6.15
N ILE A 466 18.23 -0.76 -5.06
CA ILE A 466 19.31 0.00 -4.41
C ILE A 466 19.34 -0.27 -2.92
N GLY A 467 20.49 -0.67 -2.38
CA GLY A 467 20.66 -0.86 -0.94
C GLY A 467 22.09 -1.16 -0.52
N ALA A 468 22.48 -0.69 0.67
CA ALA A 468 23.81 -0.96 1.20
C ALA A 468 24.07 -2.48 1.38
N THR A 469 25.34 -2.86 1.51
CA THR A 469 25.73 -4.23 1.85
C THR A 469 25.07 -4.65 3.17
N GLY A 470 24.53 -5.87 3.22
CA GLY A 470 23.81 -6.37 4.39
C GLY A 470 22.40 -5.81 4.62
N ALA A 471 21.88 -4.93 3.76
CA ALA A 471 20.53 -4.38 3.88
C ALA A 471 19.41 -5.39 3.55
N GLY A 472 19.75 -6.54 2.94
CA GLY A 472 18.80 -7.57 2.52
C GLY A 472 18.49 -7.57 1.02
N LYS A 473 19.42 -7.11 0.16
CA LYS A 473 19.28 -7.06 -1.31
C LYS A 473 19.10 -8.45 -1.91
N SER A 474 20.02 -9.37 -1.67
CA SER A 474 20.02 -10.70 -2.31
C SER A 474 18.78 -11.52 -1.93
N VAL A 475 18.25 -11.35 -0.70
CA VAL A 475 16.96 -11.93 -0.29
C VAL A 475 15.80 -11.39 -1.13
N LEU A 476 15.75 -10.08 -1.38
CA LEU A 476 14.74 -9.47 -2.23
C LEU A 476 14.89 -9.92 -3.69
N VAL A 477 16.12 -9.94 -4.22
CA VAL A 477 16.41 -10.32 -5.62
C VAL A 477 16.03 -11.78 -5.86
N GLY A 478 16.46 -12.69 -4.99
CA GLY A 478 16.05 -14.09 -5.02
C GLY A 478 14.53 -14.25 -4.92
N TRP A 479 13.87 -13.49 -4.03
CA TRP A 479 12.41 -13.51 -3.94
C TRP A 479 11.74 -13.05 -5.23
N LEU A 480 12.21 -11.98 -5.87
CA LEU A 480 11.68 -11.51 -7.15
C LEU A 480 11.90 -12.54 -8.27
N ALA A 481 13.09 -13.14 -8.33
CA ALA A 481 13.47 -14.18 -9.29
C ALA A 481 12.56 -15.41 -9.17
N LEU A 482 12.42 -15.97 -7.97
CA LEU A 482 11.60 -17.15 -7.73
C LEU A 482 10.13 -16.88 -8.05
N ASN A 483 9.60 -15.72 -7.67
CA ASN A 483 8.22 -15.36 -8.00
C ASN A 483 8.02 -15.11 -9.51
N PHE A 484 9.04 -14.70 -10.27
CA PHE A 484 8.94 -14.49 -11.72
C PHE A 484 8.70 -15.81 -12.48
N LEU A 485 9.17 -16.92 -11.92
CA LEU A 485 8.93 -18.27 -12.45
C LEU A 485 7.45 -18.70 -12.37
N ARG A 486 6.57 -17.90 -11.76
CA ARG A 486 5.13 -18.17 -11.76
C ARG A 486 4.48 -18.00 -13.13
N TYR A 487 5.04 -17.14 -13.97
CA TYR A 487 4.52 -16.88 -15.30
C TYR A 487 4.82 -18.05 -16.22
N ALA A 488 3.86 -18.49 -17.02
CA ALA A 488 4.04 -19.65 -17.89
C ALA A 488 5.25 -19.48 -18.82
N LYS A 489 6.09 -20.51 -18.91
CA LYS A 489 7.30 -20.56 -19.75
C LYS A 489 8.32 -19.45 -19.46
N SER A 490 8.22 -18.74 -18.34
CA SER A 490 9.15 -17.67 -18.03
C SER A 490 10.56 -18.18 -17.78
N ARG A 491 11.54 -17.32 -18.08
CA ARG A 491 12.98 -17.56 -17.90
C ARG A 491 13.59 -16.49 -17.00
N VAL A 492 14.54 -16.90 -16.17
CA VAL A 492 15.31 -16.02 -15.28
C VAL A 492 16.80 -16.28 -15.49
N HIS A 493 17.54 -15.24 -15.80
CA HIS A 493 18.99 -15.24 -15.91
C HIS A 493 19.56 -14.34 -14.83
N ILE A 494 20.48 -14.83 -14.00
CA ILE A 494 21.10 -14.05 -12.92
C ILE A 494 22.61 -14.04 -13.13
N PHE A 495 23.20 -12.85 -13.21
CA PHE A 495 24.64 -12.64 -13.13
C PHE A 495 24.94 -12.33 -11.67
N ASP A 496 25.50 -13.32 -10.96
CA ASP A 496 25.68 -13.32 -9.51
C ASP A 496 27.16 -13.15 -9.13
N VAL A 497 27.39 -12.62 -7.94
CA VAL A 497 28.72 -12.48 -7.33
C VAL A 497 28.63 -12.96 -5.89
N GLY A 498 29.39 -14.00 -5.54
CA GLY A 498 29.44 -14.51 -4.18
C GLY A 498 28.38 -15.58 -3.87
N LEU A 499 27.85 -16.23 -4.91
CA LEU A 499 27.05 -17.45 -4.81
C LEU A 499 25.77 -17.29 -3.96
N SER A 500 25.20 -16.08 -3.98
CA SER A 500 24.00 -15.72 -3.22
C SER A 500 22.74 -16.40 -3.77
N HIS A 501 22.75 -16.76 -5.06
CA HIS A 501 21.61 -17.28 -5.78
C HIS A 501 21.70 -18.78 -6.08
N GLU A 502 22.70 -19.49 -5.55
CA GLU A 502 22.82 -20.95 -5.75
C GLU A 502 21.62 -21.72 -5.20
N VAL A 503 21.23 -21.48 -3.95
CA VAL A 503 20.09 -22.17 -3.32
C VAL A 503 18.76 -21.86 -4.04
N PRO A 504 18.43 -20.59 -4.35
CA PRO A 504 17.29 -20.28 -5.23
C PRO A 504 17.34 -21.01 -6.58
N CYS A 505 18.53 -21.12 -7.19
CA CYS A 505 18.72 -21.83 -8.44
C CYS A 505 18.37 -23.31 -8.30
N LEU A 506 18.92 -23.99 -7.29
CA LEU A 506 18.64 -25.41 -7.01
C LEU A 506 17.14 -25.64 -6.74
N ALA A 507 16.50 -24.77 -5.94
CA ALA A 507 15.07 -24.88 -5.62
C ALA A 507 14.15 -24.68 -6.84
N ALA A 508 14.65 -24.01 -7.87
CA ALA A 508 13.96 -23.78 -9.13
C ALA A 508 14.33 -24.81 -10.21
N ASP A 509 15.02 -25.90 -9.88
CA ASP A 509 15.58 -26.86 -10.86
C ASP A 509 16.39 -26.12 -11.96
N GLY A 510 17.13 -25.12 -11.48
CA GLY A 510 17.95 -24.22 -12.28
C GLY A 510 19.34 -24.80 -12.54
N ILE A 511 20.08 -24.15 -13.43
CA ILE A 511 21.51 -24.45 -13.64
C ILE A 511 22.35 -23.31 -13.11
N HIS A 512 23.27 -23.66 -12.21
CA HIS A 512 24.27 -22.76 -11.68
C HIS A 512 25.62 -22.98 -12.39
N PHE A 513 26.08 -21.97 -13.13
CA PHE A 513 27.35 -21.95 -13.84
C PHE A 513 28.42 -21.28 -12.98
N ALA A 514 29.31 -22.08 -12.39
CA ALA A 514 30.47 -21.61 -11.65
C ALA A 514 31.67 -21.45 -12.59
N PHE A 515 31.81 -20.28 -13.21
CA PHE A 515 32.92 -20.02 -14.13
C PHE A 515 34.25 -19.88 -13.38
N GLY A 516 35.30 -20.56 -13.87
CA GLY A 516 36.63 -20.54 -13.25
C GLY A 516 36.88 -21.61 -12.19
N GLU A 517 35.91 -22.49 -11.91
CA GLU A 517 36.06 -23.63 -11.00
C GLU A 517 36.30 -24.96 -11.74
N ALA A 518 36.82 -25.97 -11.04
CA ALA A 518 36.99 -27.31 -11.57
C ALA A 518 35.61 -27.95 -11.87
N GLY A 519 35.40 -28.40 -13.11
CA GLY A 519 34.10 -28.92 -13.56
C GLY A 519 33.15 -27.86 -14.13
N ALA A 520 33.60 -26.61 -14.27
CA ALA A 520 32.88 -25.58 -15.01
C ALA A 520 32.58 -26.03 -16.45
N ARG A 521 31.40 -25.69 -16.96
CA ARG A 521 31.02 -25.90 -18.36
C ARG A 521 31.42 -24.67 -19.18
N PRO A 522 32.43 -24.75 -20.07
CA PRO A 522 32.85 -23.58 -20.84
C PRO A 522 31.75 -23.19 -21.83
N LEU A 523 31.70 -21.92 -22.18
CA LEU A 523 30.89 -21.46 -23.30
C LEU A 523 31.51 -21.96 -24.61
N GLN A 524 30.74 -21.83 -25.69
CA GLN A 524 31.22 -22.09 -27.04
C GLN A 524 30.74 -20.98 -27.98
N PRO A 525 31.38 -19.79 -27.95
CA PRO A 525 30.91 -18.62 -28.70
C PRO A 525 30.80 -18.86 -30.20
N LEU A 526 31.60 -19.78 -30.76
CA LEU A 526 31.64 -20.08 -32.19
C LEU A 526 30.65 -21.19 -32.62
N ARG A 527 29.83 -21.74 -31.71
CA ARG A 527 28.96 -22.90 -31.99
C ARG A 527 28.04 -22.71 -33.20
N HIS A 528 27.58 -21.47 -33.42
CA HIS A 528 26.54 -21.16 -34.40
C HIS A 528 27.04 -20.36 -35.62
N VAL A 529 28.34 -20.39 -35.90
CA VAL A 529 28.93 -19.63 -37.02
C VAL A 529 28.52 -20.15 -38.42
N ASP A 530 27.73 -21.22 -38.50
CA ASP A 530 27.00 -21.62 -39.71
C ASP A 530 25.94 -20.59 -40.13
N GLU A 531 25.36 -19.88 -39.17
CA GLU A 531 24.46 -18.76 -39.44
C GLU A 531 25.26 -17.50 -39.79
N GLU A 532 24.93 -16.82 -40.90
CA GLU A 532 25.66 -15.62 -41.36
C GLU A 532 25.69 -14.50 -40.31
N ALA A 533 24.55 -14.26 -39.64
CA ALA A 533 24.45 -13.24 -38.60
C ALA A 533 25.31 -13.57 -37.36
N GLU A 534 25.41 -14.84 -36.99
CA GLU A 534 26.27 -15.29 -35.88
C GLU A 534 27.74 -15.26 -36.26
N ARG A 535 28.07 -15.55 -37.52
CA ARG A 535 29.44 -15.43 -38.03
C ARG A 535 29.93 -13.99 -38.00
N LEU A 536 29.09 -13.03 -38.42
CA LEU A 536 29.40 -11.61 -38.32
C LEU A 536 29.55 -11.16 -36.87
N TRP A 537 28.65 -11.61 -35.98
CA TRP A 537 28.76 -11.34 -34.55
C TRP A 537 30.06 -11.92 -33.96
N ALA A 538 30.42 -13.15 -34.31
CA ALA A 538 31.62 -13.82 -33.86
C ALA A 538 32.88 -13.10 -34.33
N LEU A 539 32.88 -12.56 -35.56
CA LEU A 539 33.98 -11.71 -36.05
C LEU A 539 34.14 -10.45 -35.18
N THR A 540 33.05 -9.71 -34.92
CA THR A 540 33.10 -8.52 -34.04
C THR A 540 33.48 -8.87 -32.60
N TRP A 541 33.03 -10.02 -32.11
CA TRP A 541 33.40 -10.53 -30.79
C TRP A 541 34.89 -10.85 -30.73
N LEU A 542 35.46 -11.50 -31.75
CA LEU A 542 36.90 -11.73 -31.87
C LEU A 542 37.65 -10.40 -31.96
N GLU A 543 37.23 -9.44 -32.79
CA GLU A 543 37.86 -8.10 -32.83
C GLU A 543 37.92 -7.45 -31.45
N THR A 544 36.85 -7.60 -30.64
CA THR A 544 36.82 -7.12 -29.25
C THR A 544 37.84 -7.87 -28.37
N VAL A 545 37.94 -9.20 -28.51
CA VAL A 545 38.94 -10.02 -27.81
C VAL A 545 40.37 -9.56 -28.13
N TYR A 546 40.68 -9.30 -29.41
CA TYR A 546 42.00 -8.84 -29.85
C TYR A 546 42.28 -7.39 -29.43
N ASP A 547 41.29 -6.50 -29.52
CA ASP A 547 41.36 -5.12 -29.05
C ASP A 547 41.67 -5.01 -27.55
N LEU A 548 41.02 -5.84 -26.72
CA LEU A 548 41.28 -5.92 -25.28
C LEU A 548 42.69 -6.45 -24.96
N ALA A 549 43.29 -7.23 -25.87
CA ALA A 549 44.68 -7.64 -25.79
C ALA A 549 45.67 -6.58 -26.31
N ASN A 550 45.19 -5.41 -26.76
CA ASN A 550 45.96 -4.39 -27.49
C ASN A 550 46.60 -4.90 -28.79
N GLU A 551 45.99 -5.91 -29.41
CA GLU A 551 46.46 -6.60 -30.61
C GLU A 551 45.38 -6.53 -31.71
N LEU A 552 44.69 -5.39 -31.85
CA LEU A 552 43.59 -5.20 -32.80
C LEU A 552 44.02 -5.59 -34.24
N PRO A 553 43.29 -6.48 -34.95
CA PRO A 553 43.66 -6.91 -36.28
C PRO A 553 43.54 -5.76 -37.30
N ASP A 554 44.48 -5.72 -38.24
CA ASP A 554 44.42 -4.86 -39.42
C ASP A 554 43.45 -5.42 -40.47
N ALA A 555 43.40 -4.81 -41.67
CA ALA A 555 42.47 -5.24 -42.73
C ALA A 555 42.69 -6.70 -43.17
N ASP A 556 43.95 -7.11 -43.33
CA ASP A 556 44.31 -8.46 -43.76
C ASP A 556 44.05 -9.48 -42.64
N GLY A 557 44.32 -9.10 -41.38
CA GLY A 557 43.98 -9.91 -40.22
C GLY A 557 42.47 -10.12 -40.05
N ARG A 558 41.66 -9.08 -40.28
CA ARG A 558 40.19 -9.19 -40.30
C ARG A 558 39.69 -10.13 -41.39
N LEU A 559 40.25 -10.02 -42.60
CA LEU A 559 39.93 -10.92 -43.71
C LEU A 559 40.25 -12.37 -43.33
N SER A 560 41.43 -12.60 -42.75
CA SER A 560 41.88 -13.92 -42.30
C SER A 560 40.95 -14.51 -41.23
N LEU A 561 40.50 -13.71 -40.26
CA LEU A 561 39.52 -14.15 -39.25
C LEU A 561 38.19 -14.54 -39.91
N ALA A 562 37.70 -13.72 -40.85
CA ALA A 562 36.45 -13.98 -41.55
C ALA A 562 36.51 -15.26 -42.41
N GLU A 563 37.59 -15.47 -43.16
CA GLU A 563 37.84 -16.69 -43.94
C GLU A 563 37.94 -17.92 -43.04
N THR A 564 38.63 -17.82 -41.91
CA THR A 564 38.76 -18.93 -40.96
C THR A 564 37.41 -19.28 -40.32
N LEU A 565 36.59 -18.28 -39.97
CA LEU A 565 35.23 -18.49 -39.47
C LEU A 565 34.33 -19.14 -40.52
N ASN A 566 34.46 -18.77 -41.81
CA ASN A 566 33.74 -19.41 -42.91
C ASN A 566 34.11 -20.90 -43.00
N LEU A 567 35.40 -21.23 -42.96
CA LEU A 567 35.84 -22.63 -42.98
C LEU A 567 35.32 -23.40 -41.76
N LEU A 568 35.42 -22.81 -40.56
CA LEU A 568 34.96 -23.43 -39.32
C LEU A 568 33.45 -23.71 -39.35
N SER A 569 32.68 -22.87 -40.05
CA SER A 569 31.22 -23.02 -40.17
C SER A 569 30.78 -24.33 -40.84
N GLU A 570 31.64 -24.92 -41.67
CA GLU A 570 31.40 -26.20 -42.35
C GLU A 570 31.59 -27.41 -41.41
N SER A 571 32.25 -27.21 -40.26
CA SER A 571 32.46 -28.26 -39.26
C SER A 571 31.19 -28.55 -38.45
N ALA A 572 31.10 -29.73 -37.83
CA ALA A 572 30.04 -30.05 -36.88
C ALA A 572 30.05 -29.08 -35.70
N ALA A 573 28.88 -28.83 -35.08
CA ALA A 573 28.70 -27.76 -34.09
C ALA A 573 29.65 -27.89 -32.89
N GLU A 574 29.90 -29.11 -32.42
CA GLU A 574 30.82 -29.48 -31.35
C GLU A 574 32.30 -29.18 -31.66
N HIS A 575 32.68 -29.09 -32.94
CA HIS A 575 34.04 -28.79 -33.38
C HIS A 575 34.27 -27.30 -33.69
N ARG A 576 33.22 -26.47 -33.63
CA ARG A 576 33.33 -25.02 -33.83
C ARG A 576 33.82 -24.35 -32.54
N THR A 577 35.11 -24.55 -32.24
CA THR A 577 35.75 -24.15 -30.98
C THR A 577 36.89 -23.16 -31.23
N LEU A 578 37.38 -22.47 -30.20
CA LEU A 578 38.52 -21.56 -30.31
C LEU A 578 39.82 -22.33 -30.53
N SER A 579 39.95 -23.54 -29.98
CA SER A 579 41.03 -24.46 -30.35
C SER A 579 41.04 -24.76 -31.85
N ALA A 580 39.87 -25.08 -32.44
CA ALA A 580 39.78 -25.36 -33.87
C ALA A 580 40.07 -24.11 -34.73
N LEU A 581 39.57 -22.94 -34.32
CA LEU A 581 39.91 -21.66 -34.94
C LEU A 581 41.43 -21.43 -34.92
N HIS A 582 42.06 -21.59 -33.75
CA HIS A 582 43.49 -21.36 -33.54
C HIS A 582 44.37 -22.23 -34.44
N LEU A 583 43.98 -23.48 -34.74
CA LEU A 583 44.77 -24.36 -35.62
C LEU A 583 44.98 -23.77 -37.02
N VAL A 584 43.94 -23.13 -37.56
CA VAL A 584 43.90 -22.66 -38.94
C VAL A 584 44.41 -21.22 -39.10
N LEU A 585 44.33 -20.40 -38.04
CA LEU A 585 44.73 -18.99 -38.11
C LEU A 585 46.21 -18.80 -38.55
N PRO A 586 46.52 -17.75 -39.32
CA PRO A 586 47.91 -17.37 -39.60
C PRO A 586 48.54 -16.64 -38.40
N GLN A 587 49.88 -16.54 -38.38
CA GLN A 587 50.57 -15.59 -37.50
C GLN A 587 50.37 -14.16 -38.04
N PRO A 588 50.27 -13.11 -37.19
CA PRO A 588 50.41 -13.15 -35.72
C PRO A 588 49.11 -13.48 -34.95
N LEU A 589 47.97 -13.68 -35.62
CA LEU A 589 46.67 -13.87 -34.96
C LEU A 589 46.64 -15.07 -33.99
N LYS A 590 47.46 -16.10 -34.25
CA LYS A 590 47.58 -17.28 -33.39
C LYS A 590 47.96 -16.95 -31.95
N SER A 591 48.85 -15.99 -31.70
CA SER A 591 49.35 -15.72 -30.34
C SER A 591 48.26 -15.25 -29.38
N THR A 592 47.32 -14.46 -29.86
CA THR A 592 46.19 -13.97 -29.05
C THR A 592 45.14 -15.06 -28.87
N ALA A 593 44.78 -15.75 -29.96
CA ALA A 593 43.78 -16.82 -29.93
C ALA A 593 44.20 -17.98 -29.01
N ALA A 594 45.50 -18.30 -28.95
CA ALA A 594 46.07 -19.32 -28.06
C ALA A 594 45.72 -19.10 -26.58
N ARG A 595 45.42 -17.87 -26.14
CA ARG A 595 45.04 -17.60 -24.74
C ARG A 595 43.65 -18.15 -24.38
N TYR A 596 42.78 -18.32 -25.37
CA TYR A 596 41.39 -18.71 -25.22
C TYR A 596 41.10 -20.16 -25.68
N THR A 597 42.14 -20.91 -26.08
CA THR A 597 42.03 -22.34 -26.36
C THR A 597 42.10 -23.15 -25.07
N MET A 598 41.75 -24.44 -25.12
CA MET A 598 41.86 -25.37 -23.97
C MET A 598 43.26 -25.43 -23.34
N GLU A 599 44.32 -25.17 -24.11
CA GLU A 599 45.70 -25.12 -23.60
C GLU A 599 46.05 -23.74 -22.99
N GLY A 600 45.26 -22.72 -23.30
CA GLY A 600 45.41 -21.36 -22.80
C GLY A 600 44.75 -21.12 -21.44
N PRO A 601 45.11 -20.03 -20.75
CA PRO A 601 44.58 -19.69 -19.43
C PRO A 601 43.07 -19.47 -19.40
N TYR A 602 42.43 -19.16 -20.53
CA TYR A 602 41.00 -18.85 -20.60
C TYR A 602 40.16 -19.95 -21.29
N GLY A 603 40.75 -21.07 -21.70
CA GLY A 603 40.06 -22.16 -22.40
C GLY A 603 38.86 -22.72 -21.63
N MET A 604 39.01 -22.86 -20.31
CA MET A 604 37.94 -23.34 -19.42
C MET A 604 36.69 -22.46 -19.40
N LEU A 605 36.74 -21.25 -19.97
CA LEU A 605 35.60 -20.34 -20.05
C LEU A 605 34.95 -20.33 -21.44
N PHE A 606 35.70 -20.56 -22.52
CA PHE A 606 35.25 -20.25 -23.88
C PHE A 606 35.35 -21.40 -24.89
N ASP A 607 35.95 -22.54 -24.51
CA ASP A 607 36.31 -23.59 -25.45
C ASP A 607 35.55 -24.91 -25.21
N GLY A 608 34.22 -24.80 -25.07
CA GLY A 608 33.38 -25.84 -24.46
C GLY A 608 33.11 -27.10 -25.27
N GLY A 609 33.16 -27.07 -26.60
CA GLY A 609 32.80 -28.22 -27.45
C GLY A 609 31.50 -28.91 -27.01
N ASP A 610 31.54 -30.24 -26.80
CA ASP A 610 30.42 -31.05 -26.28
C ASP A 610 30.02 -30.72 -24.83
N ALA A 611 30.92 -30.12 -24.04
CA ALA A 611 30.66 -29.73 -22.66
C ALA A 611 29.90 -28.40 -22.55
N SER A 612 29.63 -27.72 -23.67
CA SER A 612 28.98 -26.41 -23.66
C SER A 612 27.53 -26.49 -23.18
N PRO A 613 27.08 -25.56 -22.31
CA PRO A 613 25.75 -25.65 -21.76
C PRO A 613 24.68 -25.17 -22.74
N VAL A 614 24.07 -26.11 -23.46
CA VAL A 614 22.78 -25.90 -24.13
C VAL A 614 21.69 -26.31 -23.13
N SER A 615 21.04 -25.35 -22.48
CA SER A 615 20.03 -25.66 -21.46
C SER A 615 18.71 -24.94 -21.70
N SER A 616 17.62 -25.71 -21.62
CA SER A 616 16.24 -25.24 -21.60
C SER A 616 15.75 -24.89 -20.19
N SER A 617 16.61 -24.91 -19.17
CA SER A 617 16.20 -24.59 -17.79
C SER A 617 15.64 -23.17 -17.69
N ARG A 618 14.59 -23.03 -16.88
CA ARG A 618 13.88 -21.77 -16.67
C ARG A 618 14.65 -20.82 -15.76
N MET A 619 15.63 -21.30 -14.99
CA MET A 619 16.49 -20.46 -14.16
C MET A 619 17.95 -20.80 -14.43
N GLN A 620 18.74 -19.79 -14.74
CA GLN A 620 20.17 -19.91 -14.98
C GLN A 620 20.90 -18.85 -14.16
N VAL A 621 21.86 -19.28 -13.35
CA VAL A 621 22.71 -18.40 -12.55
C VAL A 621 24.13 -18.51 -13.07
N TYR A 622 24.73 -17.38 -13.41
CA TYR A 622 26.11 -17.25 -13.85
C TYR A 622 26.90 -16.61 -12.72
N GLU A 623 27.67 -17.41 -11.99
CA GLU A 623 28.57 -16.91 -10.95
C GLU A 623 29.81 -16.31 -11.60
N LEU A 624 30.06 -15.04 -11.32
CA LEU A 624 31.14 -14.26 -11.91
C LEU A 624 32.27 -13.94 -10.92
N GLY A 625 32.13 -14.26 -9.63
CA GLY A 625 33.08 -13.86 -8.59
C GLY A 625 34.54 -14.20 -8.90
N HIS A 626 34.81 -15.43 -9.34
CA HIS A 626 36.17 -15.86 -9.69
C HIS A 626 36.74 -15.22 -10.96
N VAL A 627 35.90 -14.62 -11.80
CA VAL A 627 36.27 -14.07 -13.12
C VAL A 627 36.35 -12.55 -13.11
N LEU A 628 35.63 -11.88 -12.22
CA LEU A 628 35.60 -10.41 -12.13
C LEU A 628 36.99 -9.80 -11.88
N ASP A 629 37.81 -10.45 -11.06
CA ASP A 629 39.15 -9.96 -10.72
C ASP A 629 40.21 -10.25 -11.81
N GLN A 630 39.85 -10.98 -12.88
CA GLN A 630 40.76 -11.35 -13.96
C GLN A 630 40.91 -10.27 -15.05
N GLY A 631 40.18 -9.15 -14.92
CA GLY A 631 40.28 -7.99 -15.80
C GLY A 631 39.44 -8.05 -17.09
N ASP A 632 39.41 -6.93 -17.82
CA ASP A 632 38.52 -6.71 -18.97
C ASP A 632 38.69 -7.75 -20.09
N ALA A 633 39.90 -8.27 -20.30
CA ALA A 633 40.19 -9.28 -21.31
C ALA A 633 39.42 -10.59 -21.10
N VAL A 634 38.97 -10.89 -19.88
CA VAL A 634 38.20 -12.11 -19.59
C VAL A 634 36.72 -11.80 -19.42
N ILE A 635 36.39 -10.82 -18.58
CA ILE A 635 35.00 -10.54 -18.20
C ILE A 635 34.17 -9.98 -19.36
N VAL A 636 34.74 -9.11 -20.20
CA VAL A 636 34.00 -8.49 -21.30
C VAL A 636 33.62 -9.52 -22.37
N PRO A 637 34.55 -10.36 -22.90
CA PRO A 637 34.18 -11.41 -23.85
C PRO A 637 33.20 -12.43 -23.27
N LEU A 638 33.35 -12.81 -21.99
CA LEU A 638 32.45 -13.74 -21.30
C LEU A 638 31.01 -13.23 -21.31
N LEU A 639 30.83 -11.97 -20.87
CA LEU A 639 29.51 -11.37 -20.81
C LEU A 639 28.92 -11.14 -22.19
N LEU A 640 29.71 -10.75 -23.19
CA LEU A 640 29.21 -10.64 -24.57
C LEU A 640 28.70 -11.98 -25.10
N ALA A 641 29.41 -13.08 -24.83
CA ALA A 641 29.01 -14.42 -25.24
C ALA A 641 27.74 -14.90 -24.50
N LEU A 642 27.66 -14.68 -23.17
CA LEU A 642 26.46 -14.97 -22.39
C LEU A 642 25.26 -14.16 -22.86
N PHE A 643 25.45 -12.87 -23.11
CA PHE A 643 24.41 -11.96 -23.58
C PHE A 643 23.91 -12.39 -24.96
N ARG A 644 24.81 -12.77 -25.87
CA ARG A 644 24.41 -13.30 -27.18
C ARG A 644 23.57 -14.57 -27.04
N THR A 645 23.99 -15.47 -26.14
CA THR A 645 23.27 -16.71 -25.85
C THR A 645 21.84 -16.41 -25.35
N ILE A 646 21.69 -15.44 -24.45
CA ILE A 646 20.39 -14.99 -23.97
C ILE A 646 19.57 -14.38 -25.11
N GLU A 647 20.15 -13.45 -25.89
CA GLU A 647 19.49 -12.76 -27.00
C GLU A 647 18.89 -13.71 -28.04
N ARG A 648 19.61 -14.80 -28.37
CA ARG A 648 19.14 -15.85 -29.29
C ARG A 648 17.96 -16.63 -28.74
N ASN A 649 17.91 -16.78 -27.43
CA ASN A 649 16.83 -17.48 -26.73
C ASN A 649 15.65 -16.56 -26.37
N LEU A 650 15.64 -15.30 -26.79
CA LEU A 650 14.47 -14.42 -26.60
C LEU A 650 13.40 -14.69 -27.66
N ASP A 651 12.65 -15.76 -27.45
CA ASP A 651 11.57 -16.28 -28.31
C ASP A 651 10.18 -15.68 -27.99
N GLY A 652 10.12 -14.60 -27.22
CA GLY A 652 8.88 -13.94 -26.77
C GLY A 652 8.31 -14.49 -25.46
N ASN A 653 8.89 -15.56 -24.89
CA ASN A 653 8.55 -15.96 -23.53
C ASN A 653 9.00 -14.89 -22.51
N PRO A 654 8.26 -14.67 -21.40
CA PRO A 654 8.63 -13.71 -20.37
C PRO A 654 10.04 -13.98 -19.83
N THR A 655 10.95 -13.02 -19.96
CA THR A 655 12.35 -13.22 -19.54
C THR A 655 12.79 -12.12 -18.58
N LEU A 656 13.36 -12.50 -17.43
CA LEU A 656 13.94 -11.58 -16.47
C LEU A 656 15.46 -11.78 -16.42
N ILE A 657 16.21 -10.71 -16.64
CA ILE A 657 17.67 -10.71 -16.58
C ILE A 657 18.11 -9.86 -15.39
N ILE A 658 18.81 -10.46 -14.44
CA ILE A 658 19.24 -9.85 -13.19
C ILE A 658 20.74 -9.67 -13.25
N ILE A 659 21.23 -8.43 -13.03
CA ILE A 659 22.65 -8.13 -13.00
C ILE A 659 23.01 -7.55 -11.64
N GLU A 660 23.70 -8.34 -10.83
CA GLU A 660 24.13 -8.00 -9.48
C GLU A 660 25.62 -7.65 -9.43
N GLU A 661 25.96 -6.58 -8.72
CA GLU A 661 27.31 -6.09 -8.35
C GLU A 661 28.34 -5.81 -9.48
N ALA A 662 28.34 -6.56 -10.57
CA ALA A 662 29.24 -6.41 -11.72
C ALA A 662 28.88 -5.23 -12.63
N TRP A 663 27.60 -4.85 -12.72
CA TRP A 663 27.13 -3.90 -13.74
C TRP A 663 27.82 -2.52 -13.66
N ALA A 664 28.22 -2.05 -12.48
CA ALA A 664 28.87 -0.75 -12.33
C ALA A 664 30.29 -0.73 -12.92
N ALA A 665 31.03 -1.82 -12.77
CA ALA A 665 32.32 -2.01 -13.45
C ALA A 665 32.10 -2.14 -14.97
N LEU A 666 31.07 -2.90 -15.36
CA LEU A 666 30.74 -3.13 -16.77
C LEU A 666 30.25 -1.89 -17.52
N LEU A 667 29.59 -0.96 -16.83
CA LEU A 667 29.17 0.31 -17.43
C LEU A 667 30.30 1.35 -17.51
N ARG A 668 31.46 1.09 -16.91
CA ARG A 668 32.68 1.89 -17.09
C ARG A 668 33.58 1.33 -18.18
N SER A 669 33.39 0.07 -18.58
CA SER A 669 34.12 -0.57 -19.67
C SER A 669 33.45 -0.33 -21.02
N ARG A 670 34.05 -0.85 -22.09
CA ARG A 670 33.50 -0.81 -23.45
C ARG A 670 32.14 -1.53 -23.58
N PHE A 671 31.70 -2.23 -22.53
CA PHE A 671 30.41 -2.95 -22.47
C PHE A 671 29.20 -2.04 -22.22
N ALA A 672 29.39 -0.78 -21.80
CA ALA A 672 28.31 0.11 -21.39
C ALA A 672 27.21 0.30 -22.43
N GLU A 673 27.59 0.45 -23.70
CA GLU A 673 26.63 0.65 -24.80
C GLU A 673 25.74 -0.59 -25.03
N ARG A 674 26.18 -1.79 -24.66
CA ARG A 674 25.37 -3.01 -24.78
C ARG A 674 24.23 -3.04 -23.76
N ILE A 675 24.51 -2.73 -22.49
CA ILE A 675 23.48 -2.64 -21.45
C ILE A 675 22.45 -1.57 -21.82
N LYS A 676 22.91 -0.43 -22.34
CA LYS A 676 22.04 0.63 -22.86
C LYS A 676 21.14 0.13 -24.00
N ALA A 677 21.69 -0.58 -24.98
CA ALA A 677 20.89 -1.16 -26.05
C ALA A 677 19.82 -2.13 -25.50
N TRP A 678 20.16 -2.91 -24.48
CA TRP A 678 19.20 -3.80 -23.81
C TRP A 678 18.04 -3.06 -23.15
N LEU A 679 18.34 -2.04 -22.34
CA LEU A 679 17.31 -1.22 -21.67
C LEU A 679 16.36 -0.53 -22.66
N LEU A 680 16.80 -0.29 -23.90
CA LEU A 680 15.97 0.34 -24.94
C LEU A 680 15.17 -0.65 -25.79
N THR A 681 15.65 -1.88 -25.94
CA THR A 681 15.13 -2.81 -26.97
C THR A 681 14.46 -4.06 -26.41
N LEU A 682 14.87 -4.54 -25.22
CA LEU A 682 14.42 -5.84 -24.70
C LEU A 682 12.93 -5.92 -24.38
N ARG A 683 12.29 -4.79 -24.05
CA ARG A 683 10.83 -4.74 -23.86
C ARG A 683 10.05 -5.31 -25.05
N LYS A 684 10.55 -5.09 -26.27
CA LYS A 684 9.93 -5.59 -27.52
C LYS A 684 10.03 -7.11 -27.67
N ARG A 685 10.94 -7.75 -26.94
CA ARG A 685 11.16 -9.20 -26.91
C ARG A 685 10.61 -9.85 -25.64
N ASN A 686 9.71 -9.16 -24.93
CA ASN A 686 9.14 -9.62 -23.67
C ASN A 686 10.17 -9.89 -22.57
N ALA A 687 11.25 -9.09 -22.56
CA ALA A 687 12.36 -9.21 -21.63
C ALA A 687 12.56 -7.96 -20.78
N ALA A 688 12.89 -8.17 -19.51
CA ALA A 688 13.14 -7.14 -18.51
C ALA A 688 14.53 -7.29 -17.91
N VAL A 689 15.10 -6.18 -17.45
CA VAL A 689 16.43 -6.13 -16.82
C VAL A 689 16.29 -5.56 -15.42
N LEU A 690 16.81 -6.26 -14.42
CA LEU A 690 16.87 -5.81 -13.04
C LEU A 690 18.33 -5.53 -12.68
N LEU A 691 18.64 -4.27 -12.37
CA LEU A 691 19.97 -3.82 -11.96
C LEU A 691 20.03 -3.65 -10.45
N VAL A 692 21.08 -4.17 -9.80
CA VAL A 692 21.22 -4.14 -8.32
C VAL A 692 22.42 -3.28 -7.89
N ALA A 693 22.17 -2.09 -7.35
CA ALA A 693 23.18 -1.13 -6.90
C ALA A 693 23.37 -1.15 -5.37
N HIS A 694 24.57 -0.82 -4.88
CA HIS A 694 24.81 -0.59 -3.46
C HIS A 694 24.35 0.78 -2.98
N SER A 695 24.43 1.79 -3.85
CA SER A 695 24.07 3.15 -3.50
C SER A 695 23.64 3.97 -4.72
N PRO A 696 22.88 5.05 -4.51
CA PRO A 696 22.61 6.04 -5.56
C PRO A 696 23.87 6.63 -6.19
N ALA A 697 24.95 6.78 -5.41
CA ALA A 697 26.22 7.32 -5.89
C ALA A 697 26.84 6.47 -7.00
N GLN A 698 26.73 5.13 -6.91
CA GLN A 698 27.21 4.25 -7.98
C GLN A 698 26.51 4.50 -9.31
N ILE A 699 25.23 4.88 -9.28
CA ILE A 699 24.46 5.22 -10.47
C ILE A 699 24.86 6.60 -11.00
N ALA A 700 25.04 7.58 -10.12
CA ALA A 700 25.42 8.94 -10.51
C ALA A 700 26.80 9.03 -11.18
N MET A 701 27.71 8.10 -10.88
CA MET A 701 29.04 8.03 -11.50
C MET A 701 29.04 7.51 -12.95
N LEU A 702 27.90 7.08 -13.48
CA LEU A 702 27.82 6.50 -14.81
C LEU A 702 27.61 7.58 -15.87
N PRO A 703 28.27 7.47 -17.04
CA PRO A 703 28.05 8.39 -18.17
C PRO A 703 26.57 8.49 -18.61
N ASN A 704 25.80 7.42 -18.44
CA ASN A 704 24.41 7.28 -18.91
C ASN A 704 23.40 7.17 -17.75
N ALA A 705 23.70 7.76 -16.57
CA ALA A 705 22.87 7.63 -15.36
C ALA A 705 21.40 8.03 -15.56
N ALA A 706 21.15 9.12 -16.29
CA ALA A 706 19.80 9.61 -16.59
C ALA A 706 19.00 8.57 -17.40
N LEU A 707 19.60 8.05 -18.48
CA LEU A 707 18.97 7.05 -19.34
C LEU A 707 18.60 5.77 -18.56
N ILE A 708 19.47 5.31 -17.67
CA ILE A 708 19.21 4.13 -16.84
C ILE A 708 18.04 4.41 -15.88
N THR A 709 18.03 5.58 -15.26
CA THR A 709 16.99 5.99 -14.31
C THR A 709 15.62 6.12 -14.97
N GLU A 710 15.58 6.66 -16.20
CA GLU A 710 14.38 6.80 -17.03
C GLU A 710 13.91 5.45 -17.59
N SER A 711 14.84 4.59 -18.02
CA SER A 711 14.52 3.28 -18.58
C SER A 711 14.04 2.28 -17.53
N CYS A 712 14.33 2.52 -16.24
CA CYS A 712 13.88 1.73 -15.10
C CYS A 712 12.72 2.43 -14.36
N PRO A 713 11.47 2.31 -14.83
CA PRO A 713 10.32 2.98 -14.20
C PRO A 713 10.06 2.47 -12.78
N THR A 714 10.35 1.20 -12.51
CA THR A 714 10.20 0.59 -11.19
C THR A 714 11.53 0.67 -10.42
N LYS A 715 11.47 1.15 -9.17
CA LYS A 715 12.62 1.27 -8.27
C LYS A 715 12.26 0.61 -6.93
N ILE A 716 13.15 -0.22 -6.40
CA ILE A 716 13.01 -0.80 -5.06
C ILE A 716 14.21 -0.38 -4.22
N ILE A 717 13.97 0.44 -3.21
CA ILE A 717 15.01 1.11 -2.42
C ILE A 717 14.95 0.59 -1.00
N LEU A 718 16.09 0.10 -0.52
CA LEU A 718 16.25 -0.42 0.82
C LEU A 718 16.58 0.72 1.80
N PRO A 719 16.39 0.50 3.11
CA PRO A 719 16.58 1.54 4.11
C PRO A 719 18.02 2.06 4.14
N ASN A 720 18.15 3.38 4.27
CA ASN A 720 19.43 4.06 4.36
C ASN A 720 19.30 5.29 5.28
N PRO A 721 19.80 5.22 6.53
CA PRO A 721 19.78 6.34 7.48
C PRO A 721 20.49 7.60 6.96
N GLU A 722 21.51 7.44 6.12
CA GLU A 722 22.27 8.54 5.52
C GLU A 722 21.49 9.26 4.42
N ALA A 723 20.29 8.79 4.04
CA ALA A 723 19.47 9.46 3.05
C ALA A 723 19.07 10.90 3.47
N ARG A 724 19.10 11.22 4.77
CA ARG A 724 18.83 12.56 5.32
C ARG A 724 19.97 13.54 5.18
N THR A 725 21.19 13.09 4.89
CA THR A 725 22.30 14.03 4.69
C THR A 725 22.04 14.89 3.46
N PRO A 726 22.58 16.12 3.37
CA PRO A 726 22.43 16.96 2.18
C PRO A 726 22.86 16.24 0.89
N GLU A 727 23.98 15.52 0.97
CA GLU A 727 24.51 14.72 -0.13
C GLU A 727 23.57 13.57 -0.47
N GLY A 728 23.15 12.77 0.52
CA GLY A 728 22.23 11.65 0.32
C GLY A 728 20.90 12.09 -0.29
N THR A 729 20.33 13.19 0.23
CA THR A 729 19.09 13.78 -0.26
C THR A 729 19.21 14.15 -1.74
N SER A 730 20.33 14.76 -2.16
CA SER A 730 20.55 15.13 -3.55
C SER A 730 20.56 13.92 -4.48
N MET A 731 21.20 12.82 -4.05
CA MET A 731 21.33 11.61 -4.86
C MET A 731 20.01 10.84 -4.99
N TYR A 732 19.22 10.76 -3.92
CA TYR A 732 17.88 10.14 -3.99
C TYR A 732 16.89 10.96 -4.80
N ARG A 733 16.98 12.30 -4.77
CA ARG A 733 16.17 13.15 -5.66
C ARG A 733 16.48 12.91 -7.13
N ALA A 734 17.74 12.65 -7.48
CA ALA A 734 18.13 12.28 -8.85
C ALA A 734 17.49 10.95 -9.32
N LEU A 735 16.97 10.15 -8.39
CA LEU A 735 16.23 8.91 -8.65
C LEU A 735 14.70 9.09 -8.61
N ASP A 736 14.21 10.32 -8.67
CA ASP A 736 12.78 10.69 -8.62
C ASP A 736 12.09 10.37 -7.28
N LEU A 737 12.83 10.50 -6.17
CA LEU A 737 12.24 10.38 -4.82
C LEU A 737 11.82 11.75 -4.27
N SER A 738 10.61 11.78 -3.70
CA SER A 738 10.12 12.93 -2.95
C SER A 738 10.87 13.08 -1.62
N ALA A 739 10.86 14.28 -1.05
CA ALA A 739 11.41 14.51 0.30
C ALA A 739 10.80 13.57 1.34
N ARG A 740 9.50 13.26 1.21
CA ARG A 740 8.82 12.34 2.11
C ARG A 740 9.27 10.88 1.93
N ALA A 741 9.46 10.43 0.68
CA ALA A 741 10.00 9.11 0.41
C ALA A 741 11.42 8.94 1.00
N ILE A 742 12.25 10.00 0.93
CA ILE A 742 13.58 10.05 1.55
C ILE A 742 13.50 9.88 3.08
N GLU A 743 12.55 10.58 3.73
CA GLU A 743 12.33 10.42 5.17
C GLU A 743 11.85 9.02 5.56
N VAL A 744 11.02 8.40 4.71
CA VAL A 744 10.54 7.03 4.90
C VAL A 744 11.70 6.04 4.83
N ILE A 745 12.58 6.11 3.81
CA ILE A 745 13.73 5.19 3.69
C ILE A 745 14.76 5.42 4.80
N ALA A 746 14.91 6.65 5.28
CA ALA A 746 15.84 6.97 6.37
C ALA A 746 15.39 6.38 7.72
N SER A 747 14.08 6.19 7.90
CA SER A 747 13.48 5.69 9.14
C SER A 747 13.04 4.21 9.06
N ALA A 748 13.10 3.60 7.88
CA ALA A 748 12.69 2.23 7.63
C ALA A 748 13.67 1.21 8.26
N LYS A 749 13.19 0.01 8.55
CA LYS A 749 13.99 -1.04 9.21
C LYS A 749 14.73 -1.92 8.19
N PRO A 750 16.07 -1.98 8.23
CA PRO A 750 16.85 -2.85 7.35
C PRO A 750 16.44 -4.33 7.46
N LYS A 751 16.66 -5.11 6.39
CA LYS A 751 16.30 -6.55 6.30
C LYS A 751 14.81 -6.86 6.49
N ARG A 752 13.96 -5.86 6.44
CA ARG A 752 12.52 -6.02 6.68
C ARG A 752 11.69 -5.15 5.74
N ASP A 753 12.02 -3.86 5.68
CA ASP A 753 11.25 -2.86 4.97
C ASP A 753 11.91 -2.56 3.61
N TYR A 754 11.09 -2.39 2.57
CA TYR A 754 11.51 -2.09 1.21
C TYR A 754 10.60 -0.99 0.64
N LEU A 755 11.16 0.08 0.08
CA LEU A 755 10.37 1.11 -0.59
C LEU A 755 10.24 0.78 -2.08
N TYR A 756 9.02 0.48 -2.51
CA TYR A 756 8.69 0.39 -3.93
C TYR A 756 8.30 1.78 -4.47
N LYS A 757 8.80 2.16 -5.66
CA LYS A 757 8.41 3.37 -6.39
C LYS A 757 8.18 3.04 -7.87
N SER A 758 7.09 3.54 -8.42
CA SER A 758 6.73 3.48 -9.83
C SER A 758 5.94 4.74 -10.24
N PRO A 759 5.64 4.94 -11.53
CA PRO A 759 4.68 5.95 -11.98
C PRO A 759 3.25 5.77 -11.40
N GLN A 760 2.85 4.54 -11.06
CA GLN A 760 1.52 4.17 -10.58
C GLN A 760 1.35 4.44 -9.08
N GLY A 761 2.46 4.51 -8.35
CA GLY A 761 2.46 4.70 -6.91
C GLY A 761 3.76 4.28 -6.25
N SER A 762 3.81 4.54 -4.95
CA SER A 762 4.97 4.25 -4.10
C SER A 762 4.50 3.74 -2.75
N ARG A 763 5.17 2.72 -2.22
CA ARG A 763 4.76 2.08 -0.97
C ARG A 763 5.91 1.38 -0.28
N LEU A 764 5.97 1.52 1.04
CA LEU A 764 6.80 0.66 1.89
C LEU A 764 6.12 -0.69 2.09
N PHE A 765 6.86 -1.77 1.83
CA PHE A 765 6.39 -3.14 1.97
C PHE A 765 7.40 -4.03 2.67
N GLU A 766 6.92 -5.14 3.19
CA GLU A 766 7.68 -6.23 3.81
C GLU A 766 7.36 -7.52 3.03
N LEU A 767 8.35 -8.38 2.82
CA LEU A 767 8.19 -9.63 2.07
C LEU A 767 7.33 -10.68 2.80
N ASN A 768 7.23 -10.55 4.14
CA ASN A 768 6.52 -11.49 5.01
C ASN A 768 6.91 -12.95 4.75
N LEU A 769 8.22 -13.22 4.73
CA LEU A 769 8.78 -14.54 4.39
C LEU A 769 8.39 -15.58 5.45
N GLY A 770 7.75 -16.64 4.96
CA GLY A 770 7.53 -17.88 5.70
C GLY A 770 8.79 -18.74 5.84
N ARG A 771 8.65 -19.88 6.49
CA ARG A 771 9.74 -20.84 6.75
C ARG A 771 10.33 -21.35 5.45
N VAL A 772 9.50 -21.83 4.51
CA VAL A 772 9.96 -22.33 3.20
C VAL A 772 10.71 -21.23 2.48
N ALA A 773 10.11 -20.03 2.38
CA ALA A 773 10.76 -18.90 1.72
C ALA A 773 12.08 -18.50 2.39
N ARG A 774 12.20 -18.58 3.71
CA ARG A 774 13.44 -18.31 4.45
C ARG A 774 14.51 -19.36 4.16
N THR A 775 14.17 -20.64 4.16
CA THR A 775 15.10 -21.73 3.82
C THR A 775 15.68 -21.56 2.42
N LEU A 776 14.87 -21.08 1.47
CA LEU A 776 15.30 -20.88 0.09
C LEU A 776 16.13 -19.60 -0.15
N LEU A 777 16.00 -18.60 0.73
CA LEU A 777 16.55 -17.25 0.48
C LEU A 777 17.55 -16.77 1.53
N MET A 778 17.67 -17.46 2.66
CA MET A 778 18.47 -17.06 3.81
C MET A 778 19.27 -18.25 4.34
N PRO A 779 20.40 -18.01 5.05
CA PRO A 779 21.12 -19.07 5.75
C PRO A 779 20.22 -19.80 6.76
N LEU A 780 20.49 -21.09 6.95
CA LEU A 780 19.82 -21.92 7.95
C LEU A 780 20.12 -21.41 9.36
N HIS A 781 19.20 -21.66 10.29
CA HIS A 781 19.32 -21.14 11.64
C HIS A 781 20.61 -21.61 12.32
N GLY A 782 21.40 -20.66 12.83
CA GLY A 782 22.67 -20.95 13.52
C GLY A 782 23.83 -21.36 12.60
N MET A 783 23.65 -21.34 11.27
CA MET A 783 24.67 -21.75 10.30
C MET A 783 25.22 -20.57 9.51
N SER A 784 26.46 -20.69 9.03
CA SER A 784 26.99 -19.78 8.02
C SER A 784 26.34 -20.01 6.66
N THR A 785 26.44 -19.03 5.76
CA THR A 785 25.93 -19.14 4.39
C THR A 785 26.55 -20.34 3.66
N GLU A 786 27.84 -20.58 3.81
CA GLU A 786 28.57 -21.68 3.16
C GLU A 786 28.09 -23.06 3.64
N VAL A 787 27.97 -23.24 4.96
CA VAL A 787 27.50 -24.50 5.55
C VAL A 787 26.05 -24.77 5.16
N SER A 788 25.21 -23.73 5.21
CA SER A 788 23.80 -23.82 4.79
C SER A 788 23.68 -24.28 3.33
N ARG A 789 24.47 -23.67 2.44
CA ARG A 789 24.49 -24.02 1.02
C ARG A 789 24.95 -25.44 0.77
N ALA A 790 26.03 -25.88 1.42
CA ALA A 790 26.53 -27.24 1.28
C ALA A 790 25.49 -28.27 1.73
N GLN A 791 24.82 -28.02 2.85
CA GLN A 791 23.78 -28.91 3.36
C GLN A 791 22.55 -28.96 2.46
N ILE A 792 22.09 -27.82 1.94
CA ILE A 792 20.97 -27.78 1.00
C ILE A 792 21.34 -28.49 -0.31
N ARG A 793 22.55 -28.28 -0.82
CA ARG A 793 23.05 -28.94 -2.02
C ARG A 793 23.07 -30.46 -1.85
N GLU A 794 23.54 -30.93 -0.69
CA GLU A 794 23.52 -32.35 -0.35
C GLU A 794 22.09 -32.90 -0.26
N ALA A 795 21.19 -32.20 0.42
CA ALA A 795 19.79 -32.60 0.53
C ALA A 795 19.09 -32.66 -0.84
N VAL A 796 19.34 -31.70 -1.72
CA VAL A 796 18.82 -31.72 -3.11
C VAL A 796 19.39 -32.92 -3.89
N ARG A 797 20.66 -33.25 -3.69
CA ARG A 797 21.29 -34.41 -4.34
C ARG A 797 20.72 -35.75 -3.85
N GLU A 798 20.47 -35.89 -2.55
CA GLU A 798 19.98 -37.13 -1.93
C GLU A 798 18.47 -37.31 -2.10
N HIS A 799 17.70 -36.23 -2.02
CA HIS A 799 16.23 -36.27 -1.91
C HIS A 799 15.48 -35.59 -3.06
N GLY A 800 16.18 -34.97 -4.01
CA GLY A 800 15.54 -34.35 -5.18
C GLY A 800 14.52 -33.28 -4.80
N GLU A 801 13.28 -33.41 -5.28
CA GLU A 801 12.20 -32.44 -5.04
C GLU A 801 11.73 -32.38 -3.57
N ASP A 802 11.95 -33.46 -2.81
CA ASP A 802 11.49 -33.59 -1.42
C ASP A 802 12.50 -33.05 -0.40
N PHE A 803 13.61 -32.43 -0.87
CA PHE A 803 14.70 -31.98 0.00
C PHE A 803 14.29 -31.06 1.15
N LEU A 804 13.19 -30.31 1.00
CA LEU A 804 12.66 -29.43 2.04
C LEU A 804 12.24 -30.19 3.31
N ASP A 805 11.84 -31.44 3.19
CA ASP A 805 11.46 -32.30 4.33
C ASP A 805 12.68 -32.81 5.11
N HIS A 806 13.87 -32.65 4.54
CA HIS A 806 15.14 -33.18 5.04
C HIS A 806 16.11 -32.09 5.54
N ILE A 807 15.69 -30.82 5.55
CA ILE A 807 16.48 -29.71 6.07
C ILE A 807 16.06 -29.39 7.51
N PRO A 808 17.00 -29.28 8.46
CA PRO A 808 16.69 -28.82 9.81
C PRO A 808 16.30 -27.34 9.81
N TYR A 809 15.22 -27.03 10.51
CA TYR A 809 14.64 -25.68 10.63
C TYR A 809 15.32 -24.82 11.69
#